data_AF-E9AJV8-F1
#
_entry.id   AF-E9AJV8-F1
#
_cell.length_a   1.000
_cell.length_b   1.000
_cell.length_c   1.000
_cell.angle_alpha   90.00
_cell.angle_beta   90.00
_cell.angle_gamma   90.00
#
_symmetry.space_group_name_H-M   'P 1'
#
loop_
_entity.id
_entity.type
_entity.pdbx_description
1 polymer ?
#
loop_
_entity_poly.entity_id
_entity_poly.type
_entity_poly.pdbx_seq_one_letter_code
_entity_poly.pdbx_strand_id
1 'polypeptide(L)'
;MGFVDRGGGREAKGASLRRSKNNPGAPTAKNKTTKREYTAPATRATPTPPPACLPVLKALIAAAPAEGAAMEATAASAVGGLEKALAAVRDAAQTGGSPYIDAAVALLSRKLEEDQEGIFRRAVEEGKLTAMVCWCGEVERQSLLLSTCVQHNKLYRGTLEQQQRSATGGDPRHVHFNVDGAVVGSVTAAATTSSSPGKAGILLYAVLGIHVNSIDRVNMRVHDQWIKELEANVKHGDVVGVLTGLNLSREHGTHYAQERLFKECWRVAAEVRLPLVLHLGAGDAASLTETVNRAAKLLNELLAATSTAADGAGAAPSAVVLHNGLHALHASTAMQQLVRAHRPAAGPTAPAAVPFYVLVTADGLAVAKTEGSETKATATADSGASAEALAALLPPRAGLGSDSDSAAATTATTSSSSSGGGGGDAAVHLSQLLIGTGAPWGTPRNLPDPYLCTLPNEPGNYAYVVQTVYDAMQPPPAAAAAELTLADLSAIAAVNHLLAFFHECVLEQQQPVAVAGLTDSDAKRDLEALLAEAAKERERMEQERRREEAALAQARSEELQEKRSKRERKKNVKANNRSNFTHFRNKDFAPRQSKQEKRAPSSASATSDSDSDSAGEPSSLAAQVERLLEVNAAHRNPESRTQRQQAGRGKGKGQSALGGSKKVGSSADKQQQQHSAGAGGKVKNGSPRDSSDRDGSDDDDE
;
A
#
# COMPACT_ATOMS: atom_id res chain seq x y z
N MET A 1 25.09 -39.34 -53.62
CA MET A 1 24.18 -40.23 -52.87
C MET A 1 24.34 -39.93 -51.39
N GLY A 2 23.26 -39.63 -50.69
CA GLY A 2 23.28 -39.23 -49.28
C GLY A 2 21.98 -38.52 -48.91
N PHE A 3 20.90 -39.31 -48.81
CA PHE A 3 19.57 -38.88 -48.38
C PHE A 3 19.64 -38.58 -46.88
N VAL A 4 19.43 -37.32 -46.47
CA VAL A 4 19.31 -36.94 -45.06
C VAL A 4 17.83 -36.85 -44.72
N ASP A 5 17.42 -37.80 -43.89
CA ASP A 5 16.10 -38.04 -43.35
C ASP A 5 15.66 -36.87 -42.45
N ARG A 6 14.59 -36.17 -42.83
CA ARG A 6 13.95 -35.14 -42.00
C ARG A 6 12.91 -35.82 -41.11
N GLY A 7 13.38 -36.38 -40.00
CA GLY A 7 12.55 -36.88 -38.91
C GLY A 7 11.75 -35.75 -38.26
N GLY A 8 10.51 -35.57 -38.71
CA GLY A 8 9.51 -34.71 -38.06
C GLY A 8 9.06 -35.32 -36.74
N GLY A 9 9.51 -34.72 -35.64
CA GLY A 9 8.98 -34.98 -34.31
C GLY A 9 7.53 -34.55 -34.23
N ARG A 10 6.62 -35.53 -34.22
CA ARG A 10 5.21 -35.34 -33.88
C ARG A 10 5.11 -35.04 -32.39
N GLU A 11 4.83 -33.79 -32.04
CA GLU A 11 4.36 -33.47 -30.69
C GLU A 11 2.99 -34.12 -30.45
N ALA A 12 2.86 -34.78 -29.30
CA ALA A 12 1.65 -35.45 -28.88
C ALA A 12 0.54 -34.41 -28.57
N LYS A 13 -0.29 -34.11 -29.57
CA LYS A 13 -1.62 -33.51 -29.36
C LYS A 13 -2.50 -34.51 -28.60
N GLY A 14 -2.41 -34.52 -27.28
CA GLY A 14 -3.03 -35.58 -26.49
C GLY A 14 -3.24 -35.28 -25.01
N ALA A 15 -3.52 -34.03 -24.62
CA ALA A 15 -4.05 -33.73 -23.29
C ALA A 15 -5.02 -32.54 -23.36
N SER A 16 -6.05 -32.67 -24.22
CA SER A 16 -7.26 -31.88 -24.07
C SER A 16 -7.93 -32.33 -22.77
N LEU A 17 -7.76 -31.54 -21.72
CA LEU A 17 -8.59 -31.59 -20.51
C LEU A 17 -10.05 -31.41 -20.96
N ARG A 18 -10.69 -32.54 -21.27
CA ARG A 18 -12.14 -32.64 -21.43
C ARG A 18 -12.74 -32.13 -20.13
N ARG A 19 -13.21 -30.88 -20.14
CA ARG A 19 -14.15 -30.37 -19.15
C ARG A 19 -15.30 -31.38 -19.09
N SER A 20 -15.35 -32.15 -18.01
CA SER A 20 -16.38 -33.16 -17.78
C SER A 20 -17.73 -32.46 -17.80
N LYS A 21 -18.48 -32.68 -18.88
CA LYS A 21 -19.82 -32.11 -19.11
C LYS A 21 -20.92 -32.82 -18.30
N ASN A 22 -20.54 -33.73 -17.40
CA ASN A 22 -21.44 -34.66 -16.70
C ASN A 22 -21.51 -34.39 -15.19
N ASN A 23 -21.64 -33.12 -14.78
CA ASN A 23 -22.12 -32.82 -13.43
C ASN A 23 -23.15 -31.68 -13.43
N PRO A 24 -24.37 -31.90 -13.96
CA PRO A 24 -25.45 -30.91 -13.96
C PRO A 24 -26.07 -30.65 -12.57
N GLY A 25 -25.47 -31.14 -11.48
CA GLY A 25 -26.03 -31.08 -10.12
C GLY A 25 -25.15 -30.44 -9.05
N ALA A 26 -23.92 -30.02 -9.35
CA ALA A 26 -23.12 -29.28 -8.38
C ALA A 26 -23.52 -27.79 -8.47
N PRO A 27 -24.20 -27.21 -7.45
CA PRO A 27 -24.44 -25.78 -7.46
C PRO A 27 -23.07 -25.11 -7.48
N THR A 28 -22.76 -24.41 -8.57
CA THR A 28 -21.73 -23.37 -8.55
C THR A 28 -22.17 -22.37 -7.50
N ALA A 29 -21.72 -22.56 -6.26
CA ALA A 29 -21.81 -21.57 -5.22
C ALA A 29 -21.02 -20.38 -5.74
N LYS A 30 -21.70 -19.48 -6.45
CA LYS A 30 -21.25 -18.11 -6.60
C LYS A 30 -21.07 -17.69 -5.15
N ASN A 31 -19.81 -17.58 -4.71
CA ASN A 31 -19.48 -16.96 -3.44
C ASN A 31 -20.04 -15.55 -3.54
N LYS A 32 -21.29 -15.42 -3.09
CA LYS A 32 -21.98 -14.17 -2.90
C LYS A 32 -21.25 -13.62 -1.69
N THR A 33 -20.07 -13.05 -1.94
CA THR A 33 -19.31 -12.28 -0.98
C THR A 33 -20.34 -11.37 -0.36
N THR A 34 -20.68 -11.66 0.89
CA THR A 34 -21.55 -10.83 1.69
C THR A 34 -20.82 -9.50 1.73
N LYS A 35 -21.19 -8.58 0.84
CA LYS A 35 -20.73 -7.20 0.88
C LYS A 35 -21.15 -6.75 2.27
N ARG A 36 -20.22 -6.79 3.23
CA ARG A 36 -20.41 -6.14 4.52
C ARG A 36 -20.54 -4.68 4.14
N GLU A 37 -21.78 -4.18 4.18
CA GLU A 37 -22.07 -2.77 4.04
C GLU A 37 -21.44 -2.10 5.24
N TYR A 38 -20.18 -1.68 5.08
CA TYR A 38 -19.65 -0.65 5.96
C TYR A 38 -20.32 0.65 5.52
N THR A 39 -21.04 1.29 6.42
CA THR A 39 -21.67 2.59 6.14
C THR A 39 -20.57 3.63 6.02
N ALA A 40 -20.31 4.09 4.79
CA ALA A 40 -19.38 5.17 4.54
C ALA A 40 -19.82 6.43 5.33
N PRO A 41 -18.91 7.09 6.06
CA PRO A 41 -19.25 8.28 6.80
C PRO A 41 -19.60 9.43 5.83
N ALA A 42 -20.59 10.25 6.18
CA ALA A 42 -21.04 11.35 5.32
C ALA A 42 -19.95 12.43 5.16
N THR A 43 -19.27 12.73 6.27
CA THR A 43 -18.07 13.57 6.34
C THR A 43 -16.84 12.69 6.43
N ARG A 44 -15.72 13.16 5.90
CA ARG A 44 -14.46 12.44 6.07
C ARG A 44 -14.04 12.40 7.53
N ALA A 45 -13.59 11.24 7.99
CA ALA A 45 -13.02 11.07 9.32
C ALA A 45 -11.50 11.28 9.26
N THR A 46 -10.96 12.06 10.19
CA THR A 46 -9.51 12.29 10.32
C THR A 46 -8.81 10.98 10.69
N PRO A 47 -7.73 10.61 10.01
CA PRO A 47 -7.00 9.41 10.35
C PRO A 47 -6.42 9.49 11.77
N THR A 48 -6.54 8.40 12.53
CA THR A 48 -5.86 8.30 13.82
C THR A 48 -4.41 7.91 13.57
N PRO A 49 -3.42 8.76 13.89
CA PRO A 49 -2.00 8.43 13.68
C PRO A 49 -1.55 7.31 14.62
N PRO A 50 -0.44 6.62 14.31
CA PRO A 50 0.09 5.60 15.21
C PRO A 50 0.47 6.18 16.56
N PRO A 51 0.17 5.51 17.70
CA PRO A 51 0.48 6.03 19.03
C PRO A 51 1.95 6.41 19.21
N ALA A 52 2.88 5.62 18.63
CA ALA A 52 4.31 5.89 18.67
C ALA A 52 4.71 7.19 17.95
N CYS A 53 3.88 7.69 17.03
CA CYS A 53 4.12 8.93 16.28
C CYS A 53 3.51 10.17 16.96
N LEU A 54 2.70 10.01 18.02
CA LEU A 54 2.07 11.16 18.69
C LEU A 54 3.08 12.17 19.27
N PRO A 55 4.21 11.77 19.89
CA PRO A 55 5.22 12.74 20.34
C PRO A 55 5.83 13.53 19.17
N VAL A 56 6.05 12.87 18.03
CA VAL A 56 6.59 13.48 16.82
C VAL A 56 5.61 14.49 16.23
N LEU A 57 4.32 14.13 16.14
CA LEU A 57 3.26 15.05 15.70
C LEU A 57 3.16 16.27 16.61
N LYS A 58 3.17 16.06 17.93
CA LYS A 58 3.16 17.17 18.90
C LYS A 58 4.35 18.11 18.70
N ALA A 59 5.54 17.58 18.42
CA ALA A 59 6.72 18.40 18.13
C ALA A 59 6.59 19.20 16.83
N LEU A 60 6.04 18.59 15.76
CA LEU A 60 5.75 19.28 14.49
C LEU A 60 4.74 20.42 14.69
N ILE A 61 3.68 20.17 15.46
CA ILE A 61 2.62 21.16 15.71
C ILE A 61 3.12 22.30 16.59
N ALA A 62 3.88 22.00 17.65
CA ALA A 62 4.42 23.00 18.56
C ALA A 62 5.40 23.97 17.90
N ALA A 63 5.91 23.62 16.71
CA ALA A 63 6.81 24.46 15.94
C ALA A 63 6.11 25.35 14.93
N ALA A 64 4.83 25.12 14.67
CA ALA A 64 4.05 25.99 13.82
C ALA A 64 3.93 27.36 14.51
N PRO A 65 4.24 28.46 13.80
CA PRO A 65 4.11 29.79 14.37
C PRO A 65 2.65 30.03 14.77
N ALA A 66 2.41 30.52 15.99
CA ALA A 66 1.08 30.93 16.39
C ALA A 66 0.59 32.01 15.41
N GLU A 67 -0.56 31.80 14.77
CA GLU A 67 -1.12 32.63 13.68
C GLU A 67 -1.22 34.14 14.01
N GLY A 68 -1.08 34.55 15.28
CA GLY A 68 -1.10 35.95 15.70
C GLY A 68 0.23 36.71 15.67
N ALA A 69 1.39 36.05 15.50
CA ALA A 69 2.71 36.70 15.48
C ALA A 69 3.25 36.88 14.04
N ALA A 70 2.35 37.17 13.10
CA ALA A 70 2.53 36.96 11.66
C ALA A 70 3.51 37.92 10.94
N MET A 71 4.20 38.83 11.62
CA MET A 71 5.04 39.81 10.90
C MET A 71 6.53 39.47 10.81
N GLU A 72 7.03 38.49 11.56
CA GLU A 72 8.47 38.16 11.55
C GLU A 72 8.79 36.69 11.89
N ALA A 73 7.91 35.76 11.50
CA ALA A 73 8.22 34.33 11.59
C ALA A 73 9.34 33.99 10.59
N THR A 74 10.59 34.06 11.05
CA THR A 74 11.78 33.78 10.26
C THR A 74 11.88 32.28 9.94
N ALA A 75 12.50 31.93 8.80
CA ALA A 75 12.77 30.56 8.38
C ALA A 75 13.45 29.70 9.48
N ALA A 76 14.20 30.34 10.38
CA ALA A 76 14.82 29.70 11.55
C ALA A 76 13.81 28.98 12.46
N SER A 77 12.57 29.47 12.60
CA SER A 77 11.56 28.83 13.45
C SER A 77 11.10 27.48 12.90
N ALA A 78 10.96 27.36 11.58
CA ALA A 78 10.52 26.12 10.95
C ALA A 78 11.61 25.04 11.00
N VAL A 79 12.88 25.44 10.82
CA VAL A 79 14.04 24.56 10.98
C VAL A 79 14.08 23.99 12.40
N GLY A 80 13.92 24.83 13.42
CA GLY A 80 13.86 24.38 14.82
C GLY A 80 12.70 23.41 15.11
N GLY A 81 11.61 23.49 14.33
CA GLY A 81 10.51 22.55 14.41
C GLY A 81 10.82 21.17 13.90
N LEU A 82 11.40 21.12 12.70
CA LEU A 82 11.84 19.88 12.10
C LEU A 82 12.89 19.20 12.99
N GLU A 83 13.85 19.94 13.52
CA GLU A 83 14.86 19.39 14.43
C GLU A 83 14.24 18.79 15.70
N LYS A 84 13.26 19.45 16.31
CA LYS A 84 12.51 18.91 17.45
C LYS A 84 11.73 17.65 17.08
N ALA A 85 11.10 17.61 15.91
CA ALA A 85 10.39 16.43 15.43
C ALA A 85 11.36 15.25 15.20
N LEU A 86 12.52 15.52 14.60
CA LEU A 86 13.57 14.52 14.42
C LEU A 86 14.12 14.01 15.76
N ALA A 87 14.32 14.90 16.73
CA ALA A 87 14.71 14.51 18.09
C ALA A 87 13.65 13.59 18.73
N ALA A 88 12.36 13.94 18.61
CA ALA A 88 11.27 13.11 19.12
C ALA A 88 11.23 11.71 18.46
N VAL A 89 11.56 11.59 17.17
CA VAL A 89 11.69 10.28 16.51
C VAL A 89 12.85 9.48 17.09
N ARG A 90 14.02 10.12 17.29
CA ARG A 90 15.20 9.45 17.89
C ARG A 90 14.92 8.98 19.31
N ASP A 91 14.25 9.80 20.13
CA ASP A 91 13.87 9.45 21.49
C ASP A 91 12.86 8.29 21.52
N ALA A 92 11.87 8.31 20.63
CA ALA A 92 10.93 7.20 20.47
C ALA A 92 11.66 5.90 20.11
N ALA A 93 12.61 5.96 19.16
CA ALA A 93 13.44 4.81 18.76
C ALA A 93 14.30 4.27 19.92
N GLN A 94 14.87 5.13 20.74
CA GLN A 94 15.71 4.74 21.89
C GLN A 94 14.91 4.11 23.03
N THR A 95 13.66 4.53 23.22
CA THR A 95 12.75 3.97 24.25
C THR A 95 12.10 2.65 23.83
N GLY A 96 12.49 2.10 22.68
CA GLY A 96 11.94 0.85 22.13
C GLY A 96 10.60 1.04 21.41
N GLY A 97 10.09 2.27 21.33
CA GLY A 97 9.07 2.62 20.34
C GLY A 97 9.71 2.64 18.96
N SER A 98 8.92 2.46 17.90
CA SER A 98 9.45 2.61 16.56
C SER A 98 8.47 3.38 15.68
N PRO A 99 8.72 4.67 15.40
CA PRO A 99 7.78 5.52 14.68
C PRO A 99 7.86 5.32 13.15
N TYR A 100 8.47 4.23 12.67
CA TYR A 100 8.67 3.99 11.25
C TYR A 100 7.38 3.50 10.57
N ILE A 101 7.18 3.99 9.35
CA ILE A 101 6.02 3.71 8.51
C ILE A 101 6.54 3.20 7.16
N ASP A 102 6.01 2.06 6.71
CA ASP A 102 6.26 1.58 5.35
C ASP A 102 5.09 1.99 4.44
N ALA A 103 5.35 2.87 3.48
CA ALA A 103 4.31 3.41 2.61
C ALA A 103 4.13 2.71 1.25
N ALA A 104 4.67 1.50 1.08
CA ALA A 104 4.77 0.85 -0.23
C ALA A 104 4.31 -0.62 -0.25
N VAL A 105 3.28 -0.99 0.50
CA VAL A 105 2.92 -2.41 0.69
C VAL A 105 1.69 -2.82 -0.13
N ALA A 106 1.86 -3.69 -1.12
CA ALA A 106 0.75 -4.34 -1.81
C ALA A 106 0.24 -5.57 -1.03
N LEU A 107 -0.38 -5.34 0.14
CA LEU A 107 -0.77 -6.39 1.12
C LEU A 107 -1.64 -7.50 0.52
N LEU A 108 -2.55 -7.15 -0.41
CA LEU A 108 -3.43 -8.11 -1.07
C LEU A 108 -2.78 -8.81 -2.28
N SER A 109 -1.48 -8.62 -2.51
CA SER A 109 -0.79 -9.40 -3.53
C SER A 109 -0.86 -10.89 -3.20
N ARG A 110 -1.04 -11.74 -4.21
CA ARG A 110 -1.09 -13.20 -4.05
C ARG A 110 0.15 -13.76 -3.33
N LYS A 111 1.28 -13.07 -3.43
CA LYS A 111 2.54 -13.45 -2.78
C LYS A 111 2.53 -13.26 -1.26
N LEU A 112 1.66 -12.39 -0.72
CA LEU A 112 1.61 -12.01 0.69
C LEU A 112 0.31 -12.47 1.38
N GLU A 113 -0.71 -12.85 0.60
CA GLU A 113 -2.04 -13.17 1.12
C GLU A 113 -2.07 -14.43 2.00
N GLU A 114 -1.14 -15.37 1.80
CA GLU A 114 -1.11 -16.64 2.53
C GLU A 114 -0.63 -16.52 3.99
N ASP A 115 0.22 -15.53 4.32
CA ASP A 115 0.84 -15.36 5.64
C ASP A 115 0.73 -13.91 6.17
N GLN A 116 -0.45 -13.29 6.07
CA GLN A 116 -0.62 -11.89 6.50
C GLN A 116 -0.26 -11.67 7.97
N GLU A 117 -0.67 -12.58 8.88
CA GLU A 117 -0.34 -12.46 10.30
C GLU A 117 1.16 -12.59 10.57
N GLY A 118 1.86 -13.51 9.89
CA GLY A 118 3.30 -13.64 9.99
C GLY A 118 4.02 -12.41 9.44
N ILE A 119 3.53 -11.85 8.33
CA ILE A 119 4.03 -10.59 7.76
C ILE A 119 3.86 -9.44 8.74
N PHE A 120 2.70 -9.29 9.40
CA PHE A 120 2.50 -8.23 10.39
C PHE A 120 3.45 -8.36 11.59
N ARG A 121 3.67 -9.60 12.04
CA ARG A 121 4.64 -9.88 13.11
C ARG A 121 6.06 -9.50 12.69
N ARG A 122 6.52 -9.94 11.50
CA ARG A 122 7.86 -9.61 10.99
C ARG A 122 8.02 -8.10 10.72
N ALA A 123 6.97 -7.43 10.26
CA ALA A 123 6.95 -5.98 10.11
C ALA A 123 7.25 -5.26 11.44
N VAL A 124 6.68 -5.72 12.55
CA VAL A 124 6.94 -5.17 13.88
C VAL A 124 8.31 -5.59 14.42
N GLU A 125 8.61 -6.89 14.40
CA GLU A 125 9.78 -7.46 15.07
C GLU A 125 11.09 -7.16 14.32
N GLU A 126 11.09 -7.32 13.00
CA GLU A 126 12.28 -7.17 12.15
C GLU A 126 12.33 -5.78 11.51
N GLY A 127 11.19 -5.35 10.93
CA GLY A 127 11.07 -4.05 10.27
C GLY A 127 10.99 -2.87 11.25
N LYS A 128 10.68 -3.14 12.53
CA LYS A 128 10.39 -2.13 13.55
C LYS A 128 9.34 -1.14 13.05
N LEU A 129 8.27 -1.61 12.41
CA LEU A 129 7.23 -0.73 11.88
C LEU A 129 6.11 -0.54 12.91
N THR A 130 5.66 0.71 13.09
CA THR A 130 4.40 0.98 13.81
C THR A 130 3.19 1.03 12.88
N ALA A 131 3.42 1.24 11.59
CA ALA A 131 2.35 1.27 10.60
C ALA A 131 2.80 0.84 9.20
N MET A 132 1.81 0.40 8.41
CA MET A 132 1.94 0.14 6.98
C MET A 132 0.85 0.89 6.22
N VAL A 133 1.25 1.63 5.18
CA VAL A 133 0.32 2.16 4.18
C VAL A 133 0.23 1.15 3.04
N CYS A 134 -0.93 0.52 2.94
CA CYS A 134 -1.20 -0.57 2.03
C CYS A 134 -1.95 -0.07 0.80
N TRP A 135 -1.66 -0.63 -0.37
CA TRP A 135 -2.37 -0.33 -1.60
C TRP A 135 -2.77 -1.60 -2.34
N CYS A 136 -3.72 -1.49 -3.27
CA CYS A 136 -4.13 -2.60 -4.13
C CYS A 136 -4.35 -2.12 -5.56
N GLY A 137 -3.65 -2.75 -6.50
CA GLY A 137 -3.77 -2.44 -7.93
C GLY A 137 -5.06 -2.95 -8.58
N GLU A 138 -5.80 -3.85 -7.92
CA GLU A 138 -7.07 -4.42 -8.38
C GLU A 138 -8.22 -3.64 -7.74
N VAL A 139 -8.96 -2.86 -8.54
CA VAL A 139 -10.03 -1.99 -8.05
C VAL A 139 -11.15 -2.77 -7.35
N GLU A 140 -11.43 -3.98 -7.81
CA GLU A 140 -12.45 -4.86 -7.23
C GLU A 140 -12.09 -5.37 -5.82
N ARG A 141 -10.81 -5.32 -5.44
CA ARG A 141 -10.31 -5.77 -4.13
C ARG A 141 -10.10 -4.62 -3.14
N GLN A 142 -10.37 -3.38 -3.53
CA GLN A 142 -10.17 -2.24 -2.64
C GLN A 142 -11.09 -2.21 -1.44
N SER A 143 -12.35 -2.64 -1.60
CA SER A 143 -13.25 -2.82 -0.45
C SER A 143 -12.74 -3.91 0.51
N LEU A 144 -12.09 -4.95 -0.01
CA LEU A 144 -11.47 -5.99 0.82
C LEU A 144 -10.26 -5.43 1.57
N LEU A 145 -9.42 -4.62 0.91
CA LEU A 145 -8.27 -3.97 1.54
C LEU A 145 -8.73 -3.08 2.70
N LEU A 146 -9.70 -2.19 2.43
CA LEU A 146 -10.26 -1.30 3.46
C LEU A 146 -10.84 -2.11 4.63
N SER A 147 -11.65 -3.13 4.34
CA SER A 147 -12.23 -4.00 5.37
C SER A 147 -11.14 -4.69 6.22
N THR A 148 -10.03 -5.10 5.60
CA THR A 148 -8.88 -5.71 6.29
C THR A 148 -8.23 -4.70 7.24
N CYS A 149 -7.94 -3.48 6.77
CA CYS A 149 -7.38 -2.42 7.61
C CYS A 149 -8.29 -2.08 8.79
N VAL A 150 -9.59 -1.90 8.54
CA VAL A 150 -10.58 -1.55 9.58
C VAL A 150 -10.68 -2.64 10.65
N GLN A 151 -10.80 -3.91 10.23
CA GLN A 151 -10.94 -5.02 11.17
C GLN A 151 -9.68 -5.21 12.00
N HIS A 152 -8.51 -5.16 11.35
CA HIS A 152 -7.22 -5.27 12.03
C HIS A 152 -7.01 -4.13 13.04
N ASN A 153 -7.22 -2.88 12.63
CA ASN A 153 -7.06 -1.71 13.50
C ASN A 153 -8.04 -1.74 14.68
N LYS A 154 -9.28 -2.21 14.45
CA LYS A 154 -10.27 -2.37 15.52
C LYS A 154 -9.81 -3.38 16.57
N LEU A 155 -9.31 -4.55 16.15
CA LEU A 155 -8.77 -5.55 17.07
C LEU A 155 -7.56 -5.00 17.84
N TYR A 156 -6.63 -4.36 17.12
CA TYR A 156 -5.44 -3.77 17.73
C TYR A 156 -5.78 -2.70 18.77
N ARG A 157 -6.64 -1.73 18.44
CA ARG A 157 -7.10 -0.69 19.37
C ARG A 157 -7.79 -1.30 20.60
N GLY A 158 -8.62 -2.32 20.41
CA GLY A 158 -9.25 -3.05 21.52
C GLY A 158 -8.25 -3.70 22.48
N THR A 159 -7.18 -4.31 21.94
CA THR A 159 -6.11 -4.88 22.78
C THR A 159 -5.33 -3.81 23.54
N LEU A 160 -5.09 -2.66 22.91
CA LEU A 160 -4.36 -1.54 23.51
C LEU A 160 -5.18 -0.87 24.63
N GLU A 161 -6.48 -0.67 24.43
CA GLU A 161 -7.39 -0.19 25.47
C GLU A 161 -7.47 -1.16 26.67
N GLN A 162 -7.52 -2.47 26.41
CA GLN A 162 -7.52 -3.47 27.47
C GLN A 162 -6.22 -3.45 28.28
N GLN A 163 -5.07 -3.31 27.60
CA GLN A 163 -3.78 -3.15 28.27
C GLN A 163 -3.74 -1.87 29.12
N GLN A 164 -4.22 -0.74 28.60
CA GLN A 164 -4.28 0.52 29.35
C GLN A 164 -5.19 0.44 30.57
N ARG A 165 -6.35 -0.22 30.46
CA ARG A 165 -7.25 -0.46 31.61
C ARG A 165 -6.61 -1.36 32.66
N SER A 166 -5.85 -2.38 32.24
CA SER A 166 -5.12 -3.23 33.17
C SER A 166 -3.96 -2.51 33.89
N ALA A 167 -3.33 -1.54 33.23
CA ALA A 167 -2.23 -0.76 33.80
C ALA A 167 -2.71 0.31 34.79
N THR A 168 -3.91 0.87 34.58
CA THR A 168 -4.49 1.92 35.43
C THR A 168 -5.40 1.38 36.54
N GLY A 169 -5.96 0.19 36.36
CA GLY A 169 -6.89 -0.47 37.30
C GLY A 169 -6.23 -1.20 38.46
N GLY A 170 -5.21 -0.60 39.08
CA GLY A 170 -4.48 -1.11 40.24
C GLY A 170 -5.26 -1.08 41.55
N ASP A 171 -6.52 -1.52 41.54
CA ASP A 171 -7.07 -2.16 42.74
C ASP A 171 -7.07 -3.66 42.43
N PRO A 172 -6.03 -4.41 42.84
CA PRO A 172 -6.08 -5.85 42.77
C PRO A 172 -7.24 -6.23 43.67
N ARG A 173 -8.43 -6.41 43.08
CA ARG A 173 -9.46 -7.25 43.67
C ARG A 173 -8.83 -8.63 43.69
N HIS A 174 -8.03 -8.83 44.74
CA HIS A 174 -7.57 -10.09 45.22
C HIS A 174 -8.87 -10.86 45.37
N VAL A 175 -9.16 -11.71 44.39
CA VAL A 175 -10.21 -12.70 44.55
C VAL A 175 -9.66 -13.59 45.66
N HIS A 176 -9.98 -13.23 46.90
CA HIS A 176 -9.71 -14.04 48.07
C HIS A 176 -10.56 -15.28 47.86
N PHE A 177 -9.95 -16.31 47.27
CA PHE A 177 -10.42 -17.66 47.43
C PHE A 177 -10.26 -17.95 48.91
N ASN A 178 -11.36 -17.79 49.66
CA ASN A 178 -11.42 -18.19 51.06
C ASN A 178 -11.40 -19.72 51.08
N VAL A 179 -10.19 -20.29 51.01
CA VAL A 179 -9.95 -21.70 51.26
C VAL A 179 -9.83 -21.80 52.77
N ASP A 180 -10.95 -22.08 53.43
CA ASP A 180 -10.97 -22.35 54.86
C ASP A 180 -10.04 -23.54 55.16
N GLY A 181 -8.94 -23.25 55.88
CA GLY A 181 -8.17 -24.23 56.63
C GLY A 181 -6.82 -24.65 56.02
N ALA A 182 -5.79 -23.82 56.19
CA ALA A 182 -4.46 -24.25 56.67
C ALA A 182 -3.49 -23.06 56.75
N VAL A 183 -2.95 -22.83 57.93
CA VAL A 183 -1.89 -21.85 58.21
C VAL A 183 -0.57 -22.38 57.65
N VAL A 184 -0.03 -21.78 56.58
CA VAL A 184 1.37 -21.99 56.15
C VAL A 184 1.99 -20.65 55.73
N GLY A 185 3.23 -20.44 56.17
CA GLY A 185 3.91 -19.16 56.28
C GLY A 185 4.08 -18.35 55.00
N SER A 186 4.01 -17.03 55.20
CA SER A 186 4.32 -15.97 54.25
C SER A 186 5.79 -16.05 53.81
N VAL A 187 6.00 -16.48 52.57
CA VAL A 187 7.28 -16.32 51.87
C VAL A 187 7.15 -15.09 50.97
N THR A 188 7.85 -14.02 51.32
CA THR A 188 8.05 -12.82 50.51
C THR A 188 8.89 -13.17 49.28
N ALA A 189 8.27 -13.78 48.28
CA ALA A 189 8.87 -13.96 46.98
C ALA A 189 8.92 -12.59 46.29
N ALA A 190 10.12 -12.03 46.16
CA ALA A 190 10.39 -10.86 45.34
C ALA A 190 10.01 -11.16 43.89
N ALA A 191 8.77 -10.81 43.52
CA ALA A 191 8.27 -10.91 42.16
C ALA A 191 9.06 -9.94 41.30
N THR A 192 10.10 -10.45 40.63
CA THR A 192 10.75 -9.79 39.50
C THR A 192 9.72 -9.77 38.38
N THR A 193 8.87 -8.74 38.37
CA THR A 193 7.96 -8.45 37.27
C THR A 193 8.79 -7.99 36.09
N SER A 194 9.38 -8.94 35.36
CA SER A 194 9.84 -8.68 34.01
C SER A 194 8.59 -8.44 33.18
N SER A 195 8.16 -7.18 33.09
CA SER A 195 7.15 -6.77 32.12
C SER A 195 7.75 -7.06 30.75
N SER A 196 7.42 -8.22 30.18
CA SER A 196 7.70 -8.47 28.78
C SER A 196 7.11 -7.29 28.02
N PRO A 197 7.90 -6.55 27.22
CA PRO A 197 7.39 -5.41 26.47
C PRO A 197 6.12 -5.89 25.76
N GLY A 198 4.99 -5.24 26.07
CA GLY A 198 3.69 -5.66 25.56
C GLY A 198 3.80 -5.85 24.05
N LYS A 199 3.24 -6.94 23.51
CA LYS A 199 3.30 -7.24 22.08
C LYS A 199 2.91 -6.00 21.29
N ALA A 200 3.89 -5.33 20.70
CA ALA A 200 3.64 -4.20 19.82
C ALA A 200 2.87 -4.73 18.63
N GLY A 201 1.77 -4.07 18.28
CA GLY A 201 1.04 -4.36 17.05
C GLY A 201 1.29 -3.26 16.03
N ILE A 202 0.81 -3.51 14.81
CA ILE A 202 0.97 -2.60 13.69
C ILE A 202 -0.39 -2.04 13.27
N LEU A 203 -0.44 -0.76 12.91
CA LEU A 203 -1.63 -0.17 12.29
C LEU A 203 -1.55 -0.26 10.77
N LEU A 204 -2.69 -0.56 10.15
CA LEU A 204 -2.81 -0.66 8.70
C LEU A 204 -3.62 0.52 8.17
N TYR A 205 -3.09 1.21 7.18
CA TYR A 205 -3.78 2.26 6.44
C TYR A 205 -3.94 1.84 4.99
N ALA A 206 -4.94 2.39 4.30
CA ALA A 206 -5.22 2.09 2.91
C ALA A 206 -4.98 3.31 2.02
N VAL A 207 -4.47 3.06 0.81
CA VAL A 207 -4.53 3.98 -0.33
C VAL A 207 -5.43 3.32 -1.37
N LEU A 208 -6.53 3.98 -1.69
CA LEU A 208 -7.57 3.48 -2.60
C LEU A 208 -7.57 4.31 -3.88
N GLY A 209 -7.96 3.75 -5.02
CA GLY A 209 -7.95 4.49 -6.28
C GLY A 209 -8.04 3.61 -7.51
N ILE A 210 -7.59 4.08 -8.67
CA ILE A 210 -7.67 3.27 -9.90
C ILE A 210 -6.27 3.15 -10.48
N HIS A 211 -5.67 1.98 -10.27
CA HIS A 211 -4.36 1.69 -10.81
C HIS A 211 -4.46 1.44 -12.32
N VAL A 212 -3.44 1.89 -13.06
CA VAL A 212 -3.41 1.81 -14.53
C VAL A 212 -3.63 0.42 -15.10
N ASN A 213 -3.21 -0.63 -14.39
CA ASN A 213 -3.39 -2.02 -14.82
C ASN A 213 -4.85 -2.49 -14.81
N SER A 214 -5.72 -1.85 -14.04
CA SER A 214 -7.17 -2.16 -13.99
C SER A 214 -7.97 -1.49 -15.11
N ILE A 215 -7.36 -0.52 -15.82
CA ILE A 215 -8.08 0.28 -16.81
C ILE A 215 -8.22 -0.50 -18.12
N ASP A 216 -9.46 -0.61 -18.59
CA ASP A 216 -9.84 -1.17 -19.88
C ASP A 216 -10.31 -0.08 -20.86
N ARG A 217 -10.41 -0.43 -22.15
CA ARG A 217 -10.79 0.53 -23.22
C ARG A 217 -12.30 0.67 -23.44
N VAL A 218 -13.11 -0.28 -22.98
CA VAL A 218 -14.52 -0.42 -23.42
C VAL A 218 -15.51 0.01 -22.35
N ASN A 219 -15.14 0.05 -21.08
CA ASN A 219 -16.12 0.05 -20.00
C ASN A 219 -16.19 1.36 -19.20
N MET A 220 -16.41 2.47 -19.89
CA MET A 220 -16.50 3.79 -19.26
C MET A 220 -17.56 3.90 -18.15
N ARG A 221 -18.67 3.16 -18.28
CA ARG A 221 -19.71 3.12 -17.22
C ARG A 221 -19.21 2.49 -15.93
N VAL A 222 -18.34 1.49 -16.03
CA VAL A 222 -17.70 0.88 -14.87
C VAL A 222 -16.67 1.81 -14.26
N HIS A 223 -15.97 2.61 -15.07
CA HIS A 223 -15.06 3.64 -14.55
C HIS A 223 -15.82 4.69 -13.71
N ASP A 224 -16.99 5.15 -14.17
CA ASP A 224 -17.85 6.06 -13.40
C ASP A 224 -18.31 5.41 -12.08
N GLN A 225 -18.60 4.11 -12.10
CA GLN A 225 -18.93 3.36 -10.88
C GLN A 225 -17.73 3.29 -9.92
N TRP A 226 -16.53 3.01 -10.42
CA TRP A 226 -15.31 2.96 -9.61
C TRP A 226 -15.02 4.31 -8.95
N ILE A 227 -15.21 5.42 -9.65
CA ILE A 227 -15.06 6.77 -9.06
C ILE A 227 -16.09 7.01 -7.95
N LYS A 228 -17.36 6.63 -8.15
CA LYS A 228 -18.39 6.75 -7.10
C LYS A 228 -18.08 5.89 -5.87
N GLU A 229 -17.60 4.67 -6.08
CA GLU A 229 -17.17 3.78 -5.00
C GLU A 229 -15.94 4.34 -4.28
N LEU A 230 -15.00 4.94 -5.02
CA LEU A 230 -13.83 5.62 -4.47
C LEU A 230 -14.25 6.81 -3.59
N GLU A 231 -15.08 7.72 -4.10
CA GLU A 231 -15.61 8.89 -3.37
C GLU A 231 -16.28 8.51 -2.04
N ALA A 232 -17.02 7.39 -2.03
CA ALA A 232 -17.63 6.89 -0.81
C ALA A 232 -16.58 6.34 0.18
N ASN A 233 -15.60 5.59 -0.31
CA ASN A 233 -14.65 4.88 0.54
C ASN A 233 -13.52 5.79 1.08
N VAL A 234 -13.08 6.81 0.35
CA VAL A 234 -11.99 7.71 0.78
C VAL A 234 -12.33 8.57 1.99
N LYS A 235 -13.61 8.64 2.37
CA LYS A 235 -14.06 9.33 3.58
C LYS A 235 -13.73 8.56 4.86
N HIS A 236 -13.31 7.31 4.75
CA HIS A 236 -12.95 6.48 5.90
C HIS A 236 -11.62 6.94 6.53
N GLY A 237 -11.55 7.01 7.87
CA GLY A 237 -10.34 7.45 8.57
C GLY A 237 -9.14 6.50 8.50
N ASP A 238 -9.32 5.28 8.01
CA ASP A 238 -8.20 4.37 7.72
C ASP A 238 -7.70 4.52 6.26
N VAL A 239 -8.30 5.42 5.46
CA VAL A 239 -7.82 5.76 4.11
C VAL A 239 -7.00 7.05 4.17
N VAL A 240 -5.73 6.95 3.79
CA VAL A 240 -4.74 8.04 3.93
C VAL A 240 -4.23 8.58 2.60
N GLY A 241 -4.70 8.06 1.46
CA GLY A 241 -4.30 8.55 0.15
C GLY A 241 -5.18 8.03 -0.98
N VAL A 242 -5.06 8.66 -2.14
CA VAL A 242 -5.73 8.28 -3.39
C VAL A 242 -4.72 7.78 -4.41
N LEU A 243 -4.94 6.59 -4.98
CA LEU A 243 -4.05 5.96 -5.96
C LEU A 243 -4.48 6.30 -7.39
N THR A 244 -3.53 6.69 -8.24
CA THR A 244 -3.72 6.69 -9.69
C THR A 244 -2.40 6.42 -10.42
N GLY A 245 -2.41 6.41 -11.75
CA GLY A 245 -1.20 6.15 -12.51
C GLY A 245 -1.36 6.26 -14.01
N LEU A 246 -0.23 6.17 -14.71
CA LEU A 246 -0.14 6.13 -16.17
C LEU A 246 0.84 5.04 -16.61
N ASN A 247 0.55 4.43 -17.76
CA ASN A 247 1.38 3.46 -18.44
C ASN A 247 1.02 3.48 -19.93
N LEU A 248 1.75 4.31 -20.68
CA LEU A 248 1.54 4.50 -22.11
C LEU A 248 2.21 3.41 -22.97
N SER A 249 2.91 2.46 -22.35
CA SER A 249 3.39 1.27 -23.05
C SER A 249 2.28 0.21 -23.23
N ARG A 250 1.10 0.42 -22.64
CA ARG A 250 -0.07 -0.44 -22.83
C ARG A 250 -0.75 -0.14 -24.18
N GLU A 251 -1.90 -0.76 -24.42
CA GLU A 251 -2.67 -0.49 -25.63
C GLU A 251 -3.04 1.01 -25.73
N HIS A 252 -2.75 1.63 -26.88
CA HIS A 252 -3.02 3.05 -27.14
C HIS A 252 -4.49 3.42 -26.91
N GLY A 253 -5.41 2.49 -27.17
CA GLY A 253 -6.84 2.66 -26.92
C GLY A 253 -7.22 2.86 -25.44
N THR A 254 -6.30 2.64 -24.50
CA THR A 254 -6.52 2.90 -23.07
C THR A 254 -6.03 4.27 -22.63
N HIS A 255 -5.17 4.96 -23.38
CA HIS A 255 -4.50 6.18 -22.93
C HIS A 255 -5.49 7.27 -22.50
N TYR A 256 -6.54 7.50 -23.29
CA TYR A 256 -7.59 8.45 -22.96
C TYR A 256 -8.28 8.12 -21.61
N ALA A 257 -8.61 6.84 -21.39
CA ALA A 257 -9.24 6.40 -20.15
C ALA A 257 -8.28 6.56 -18.95
N GLN A 258 -7.00 6.27 -19.14
CA GLN A 258 -5.97 6.49 -18.11
C GLN A 258 -5.88 7.96 -17.70
N GLU A 259 -5.77 8.88 -18.66
CA GLU A 259 -5.68 10.31 -18.37
C GLU A 259 -6.97 10.87 -17.76
N ARG A 260 -8.14 10.41 -18.23
CA ARG A 260 -9.43 10.80 -17.65
C ARG A 260 -9.50 10.37 -16.18
N LEU A 261 -9.18 9.12 -15.88
CA LEU A 261 -9.20 8.59 -14.52
C LEU A 261 -8.13 9.23 -13.62
N PHE A 262 -6.98 9.61 -14.18
CA PHE A 262 -5.97 10.41 -13.48
C PHE A 262 -6.56 11.74 -12.99
N LYS A 263 -7.28 12.46 -13.86
CA LYS A 263 -7.93 13.73 -13.52
C LYS A 263 -9.06 13.56 -12.50
N GLU A 264 -9.87 12.50 -12.62
CA GLU A 264 -10.90 12.20 -11.62
C GLU A 264 -10.31 11.84 -10.26
N CYS A 265 -9.26 11.02 -10.20
CA CYS A 265 -8.57 10.71 -8.96
C CYS A 265 -7.92 11.95 -8.33
N TRP A 266 -7.36 12.87 -9.14
CA TRP A 266 -6.89 14.18 -8.67
C TRP A 266 -8.03 14.97 -8.01
N ARG A 267 -9.19 15.09 -8.67
CA ARG A 267 -10.36 15.78 -8.13
C ARG A 267 -10.81 15.16 -6.80
N VAL A 268 -10.94 13.84 -6.74
CA VAL A 268 -11.34 13.14 -5.51
C VAL A 268 -10.33 13.41 -4.39
N ALA A 269 -9.02 13.27 -4.66
CA ALA A 269 -7.97 13.53 -3.68
C ALA A 269 -8.01 14.98 -3.16
N ALA A 270 -8.24 15.95 -4.05
CA ALA A 270 -8.41 17.35 -3.71
C ALA A 270 -9.64 17.61 -2.84
N GLU A 271 -10.79 17.05 -3.21
CA GLU A 271 -12.06 17.21 -2.47
C GLU A 271 -11.92 16.73 -1.01
N VAL A 272 -11.22 15.61 -0.81
CA VAL A 272 -11.02 15.03 0.53
C VAL A 272 -9.68 15.39 1.18
N ARG A 273 -8.91 16.31 0.57
CA ARG A 273 -7.58 16.75 1.02
C ARG A 273 -6.60 15.61 1.33
N LEU A 274 -6.68 14.53 0.57
CA LEU A 274 -5.75 13.39 0.66
C LEU A 274 -4.58 13.55 -0.32
N PRO A 275 -3.40 12.95 -0.02
CA PRO A 275 -2.31 12.89 -0.97
C PRO A 275 -2.68 12.01 -2.17
N LEU A 276 -2.21 12.40 -3.36
CA LEU A 276 -2.31 11.63 -4.59
C LEU A 276 -1.04 10.78 -4.77
N VAL A 277 -1.19 9.45 -4.69
CA VAL A 277 -0.10 8.48 -4.90
C VAL A 277 -0.08 8.07 -6.37
N LEU A 278 1.03 8.32 -7.06
CA LEU A 278 1.20 8.14 -8.49
C LEU A 278 2.06 6.91 -8.81
N HIS A 279 1.48 5.94 -9.51
CA HIS A 279 2.19 4.84 -10.14
C HIS A 279 2.46 5.13 -11.60
N LEU A 280 3.73 5.35 -11.96
CA LEU A 280 4.17 5.54 -13.32
C LEU A 280 4.97 4.30 -13.76
N GLY A 281 4.50 3.61 -14.79
CA GLY A 281 5.13 2.38 -15.25
C GLY A 281 5.15 2.29 -16.77
N ALA A 282 6.04 1.46 -17.30
CA ALA A 282 6.12 1.14 -18.72
C ALA A 282 6.85 -0.20 -18.92
N GLY A 283 6.71 -0.79 -20.11
CA GLY A 283 7.39 -2.03 -20.49
C GLY A 283 8.86 -1.84 -20.83
N ASP A 284 9.29 -0.63 -21.17
CA ASP A 284 10.65 -0.28 -21.55
C ASP A 284 10.99 1.17 -21.16
N ALA A 285 12.27 1.55 -21.25
CA ALA A 285 12.76 2.86 -20.83
C ALA A 285 12.23 4.04 -21.68
N ALA A 286 12.05 3.86 -22.99
CA ALA A 286 11.57 4.91 -23.87
C ALA A 286 10.09 5.22 -23.60
N SER A 287 9.28 4.16 -23.47
CA SER A 287 7.88 4.25 -23.07
C SER A 287 7.72 4.81 -21.65
N LEU A 288 8.68 4.55 -20.75
CA LEU A 288 8.71 5.15 -19.41
C LEU A 288 8.93 6.67 -19.52
N THR A 289 9.91 7.12 -20.30
CA THR A 289 10.16 8.55 -20.54
C THR A 289 8.92 9.24 -21.11
N GLU A 290 8.25 8.66 -22.10
CA GLU A 290 6.99 9.20 -22.64
C GLU A 290 5.89 9.30 -21.57
N THR A 291 5.68 8.20 -20.83
CA THR A 291 4.68 8.12 -19.76
C THR A 291 4.91 9.19 -18.70
N VAL A 292 6.16 9.36 -18.24
CA VAL A 292 6.49 10.32 -17.17
C VAL A 292 6.42 11.76 -17.68
N ASN A 293 6.89 12.04 -18.90
CA ASN A 293 6.74 13.36 -19.50
C ASN A 293 5.26 13.76 -19.64
N ARG A 294 4.39 12.81 -20.03
CA ARG A 294 2.96 13.06 -20.09
C ARG A 294 2.36 13.30 -18.70
N ALA A 295 2.77 12.53 -17.69
CA ALA A 295 2.37 12.74 -16.30
C ALA A 295 2.77 14.13 -15.78
N ALA A 296 4.02 14.56 -16.01
CA ALA A 296 4.50 15.88 -15.62
C ALA A 296 3.69 17.00 -16.28
N LYS A 297 3.38 16.87 -17.58
CA LYS A 297 2.52 17.82 -18.29
C LYS A 297 1.11 17.88 -17.69
N LEU A 298 0.48 16.74 -17.41
CA LEU A 298 -0.86 16.68 -16.81
C LEU A 298 -0.89 17.30 -15.40
N LEU A 299 0.14 17.05 -14.59
CA LEU A 299 0.26 17.66 -13.26
C LEU A 299 0.39 19.18 -13.36
N ASN A 300 1.21 19.70 -14.28
CA ASN A 300 1.30 21.14 -14.53
C ASN A 300 -0.05 21.76 -14.96
N GLU A 301 -0.77 21.09 -15.87
CA GLU A 301 -2.11 21.52 -16.30
C GLU A 301 -3.08 21.59 -15.09
N LEU A 302 -3.06 20.58 -14.23
CA LEU A 302 -3.94 20.51 -13.05
C LEU A 302 -3.57 21.54 -11.97
N LEU A 303 -2.28 21.72 -11.70
CA LEU A 303 -1.79 22.72 -10.76
C LEU A 303 -2.14 24.14 -11.23
N ALA A 304 -1.94 24.44 -12.52
CA ALA A 304 -2.33 25.72 -13.10
C ALA A 304 -3.84 25.97 -13.00
N ALA A 305 -4.65 24.94 -13.29
CA ALA A 305 -6.11 25.03 -13.17
C ALA A 305 -6.55 25.33 -11.72
N THR A 306 -5.93 24.68 -10.72
CA THR A 306 -6.15 24.97 -9.29
C THR A 306 -5.80 26.42 -8.96
N SER A 307 -4.67 26.95 -9.43
CA SER A 307 -4.26 28.34 -9.15
C SER A 307 -5.20 29.39 -9.76
N THR A 308 -5.88 29.10 -10.87
CA THR A 308 -6.79 30.04 -11.54
C THR A 308 -8.21 30.08 -10.96
N ALA A 309 -8.60 29.09 -10.15
CA ALA A 309 -9.95 29.01 -9.60
C ALA A 309 -10.15 30.00 -8.45
N ALA A 310 -10.56 31.23 -8.77
CA ALA A 310 -10.77 32.33 -7.83
C ALA A 310 -11.77 32.00 -6.69
N ASP A 311 -12.70 31.09 -6.92
CA ASP A 311 -13.80 30.78 -6.00
C ASP A 311 -13.43 29.75 -4.92
N GLY A 312 -12.16 29.35 -4.80
CA GLY A 312 -11.73 28.27 -3.90
C GLY A 312 -12.27 26.87 -4.29
N ALA A 313 -13.01 26.78 -5.40
CA ALA A 313 -13.52 25.53 -5.95
C ALA A 313 -12.43 24.63 -6.55
N GLY A 314 -11.28 25.22 -6.92
CA GLY A 314 -10.10 24.48 -7.37
C GLY A 314 -9.28 23.97 -6.21
N ALA A 315 -9.83 23.05 -5.41
CA ALA A 315 -9.03 22.35 -4.41
C ALA A 315 -7.90 21.55 -5.11
N ALA A 316 -6.77 21.42 -4.45
CA ALA A 316 -5.69 20.51 -4.83
C ALA A 316 -5.53 19.40 -3.77
N PRO A 317 -4.96 18.24 -4.14
CA PRO A 317 -4.58 17.24 -3.14
C PRO A 317 -3.60 17.83 -2.14
N SER A 318 -3.56 17.26 -0.93
CA SER A 318 -2.66 17.76 0.13
C SER A 318 -1.18 17.50 -0.17
N ALA A 319 -0.87 16.52 -1.01
CA ALA A 319 0.45 16.26 -1.56
C ALA A 319 0.36 15.41 -2.83
N VAL A 320 1.48 15.31 -3.56
CA VAL A 320 1.69 14.31 -4.61
C VAL A 320 2.84 13.39 -4.21
N VAL A 321 2.63 12.08 -4.25
CA VAL A 321 3.64 11.07 -3.91
C VAL A 321 3.98 10.24 -5.14
N LEU A 322 5.23 10.30 -5.61
CA LEU A 322 5.72 9.45 -6.70
C LEU A 322 6.12 8.07 -6.16
N HIS A 323 5.29 7.05 -6.40
CA HIS A 323 5.59 5.68 -5.98
C HIS A 323 6.74 5.10 -6.81
N ASN A 324 7.78 4.59 -6.14
CA ASN A 324 9.03 4.13 -6.76
C ASN A 324 9.65 5.22 -7.66
N GLY A 325 9.68 6.46 -7.15
CA GLY A 325 9.82 7.66 -7.97
C GLY A 325 11.20 7.87 -8.62
N LEU A 326 12.26 7.18 -8.19
CA LEU A 326 13.60 7.36 -8.78
C LEU A 326 13.64 7.03 -10.27
N HIS A 327 12.96 5.96 -10.69
CA HIS A 327 12.88 5.62 -12.11
C HIS A 327 12.13 6.68 -12.91
N ALA A 328 11.07 7.27 -12.35
CA ALA A 328 10.34 8.34 -12.99
C ALA A 328 11.21 9.60 -13.13
N LEU A 329 11.93 9.97 -12.08
CA LEU A 329 12.86 11.10 -12.10
C LEU A 329 14.01 10.91 -13.08
N HIS A 330 14.59 9.71 -13.15
CA HIS A 330 15.61 9.38 -14.13
C HIS A 330 15.08 9.53 -15.57
N ALA A 331 13.83 9.11 -15.80
CA ALA A 331 13.23 9.10 -17.13
C ALA A 331 12.80 10.49 -17.64
N SER A 332 12.65 11.50 -16.77
CA SER A 332 12.10 12.81 -17.15
C SER A 332 12.71 13.97 -16.36
N THR A 333 13.41 14.86 -17.06
CA THR A 333 13.89 16.15 -16.50
C THR A 333 12.75 17.09 -16.14
N ALA A 334 11.62 17.05 -16.86
CA ALA A 334 10.44 17.84 -16.54
C ALA A 334 9.83 17.43 -15.19
N MET A 335 9.78 16.12 -14.90
CA MET A 335 9.35 15.64 -13.58
C MET A 335 10.33 16.05 -12.48
N GLN A 336 11.64 16.03 -12.73
CA GLN A 336 12.63 16.55 -11.77
C GLN A 336 12.41 18.03 -11.47
N GLN A 337 12.19 18.86 -12.50
CA GLN A 337 11.90 20.29 -12.32
C GLN A 337 10.63 20.50 -11.49
N LEU A 338 9.58 19.70 -11.75
CA LEU A 338 8.34 19.76 -11.00
C LEU A 338 8.54 19.40 -9.53
N VAL A 339 9.24 18.30 -9.24
CA VAL A 339 9.57 17.90 -7.87
C VAL A 339 10.37 18.98 -7.15
N ARG A 340 11.39 19.57 -7.79
CA ARG A 340 12.17 20.66 -7.19
C ARG A 340 11.33 21.90 -6.90
N ALA A 341 10.46 22.30 -7.83
CA ALA A 341 9.58 23.46 -7.67
C ALA A 341 8.52 23.28 -6.56
N HIS A 342 8.16 22.03 -6.27
CA HIS A 342 7.15 21.66 -5.29
C HIS A 342 7.75 21.02 -4.02
N ARG A 343 8.92 21.50 -3.60
CA ARG A 343 9.52 21.12 -2.31
C ARG A 343 8.57 21.54 -1.17
N PRO A 344 8.33 20.69 -0.15
CA PRO A 344 7.58 21.08 1.04
C PRO A 344 8.19 22.37 1.61
N ALA A 345 7.40 23.43 1.63
CA ALA A 345 7.87 24.74 2.02
C ALA A 345 8.37 24.71 3.46
N ALA A 346 9.58 25.23 3.69
CA ALA A 346 10.10 25.44 5.04
C ALA A 346 9.46 26.66 5.73
N GLY A 347 8.37 27.24 5.20
CA GLY A 347 7.77 28.44 5.79
C GLY A 347 6.34 28.74 5.34
N PRO A 348 5.56 29.46 6.17
CA PRO A 348 4.14 29.73 5.98
C PRO A 348 3.83 30.83 4.94
N THR A 349 4.83 31.52 4.40
CA THR A 349 4.65 32.72 3.56
C THR A 349 4.63 32.44 2.05
N ALA A 350 5.03 31.24 1.62
CA ALA A 350 4.91 30.86 0.23
C ALA A 350 3.43 30.51 -0.08
N PRO A 351 2.90 30.88 -1.26
CA PRO A 351 1.60 30.36 -1.70
C PRO A 351 1.63 28.84 -1.56
N ALA A 352 0.57 28.27 -0.98
CA ALA A 352 0.49 26.86 -0.59
C ALA A 352 0.60 25.93 -1.82
N ALA A 353 1.82 25.76 -2.32
CA ALA A 353 2.13 24.85 -3.40
C ALA A 353 1.92 23.43 -2.89
N VAL A 354 1.29 22.59 -3.71
CA VAL A 354 1.11 21.17 -3.40
C VAL A 354 2.50 20.54 -3.24
N PRO A 355 2.87 20.00 -2.08
CA PRO A 355 4.18 19.40 -1.88
C PRO A 355 4.30 18.08 -2.64
N PHE A 356 5.48 17.86 -3.22
CA PHE A 356 5.82 16.62 -3.92
C PHE A 356 6.80 15.80 -3.08
N TYR A 357 6.48 14.52 -2.93
CA TYR A 357 7.30 13.53 -2.24
C TYR A 357 7.70 12.40 -3.19
N VAL A 358 8.85 11.81 -2.95
CA VAL A 358 9.44 10.74 -3.75
C VAL A 358 9.60 9.51 -2.86
N LEU A 359 8.78 8.49 -3.11
CA LEU A 359 8.84 7.21 -2.41
C LEU A 359 9.91 6.34 -3.06
N VAL A 360 11.00 6.12 -2.33
CA VAL A 360 12.14 5.31 -2.75
C VAL A 360 12.01 3.91 -2.17
N THR A 361 12.32 2.91 -3.00
CA THR A 361 12.40 1.49 -2.62
C THR A 361 13.81 0.97 -2.91
N ALA A 362 14.10 -0.29 -2.59
CA ALA A 362 15.38 -0.91 -2.96
C ALA A 362 15.48 -1.26 -4.46
N ASP A 363 14.39 -1.11 -5.22
CA ASP A 363 14.35 -1.39 -6.65
C ASP A 363 15.31 -0.47 -7.41
N GLY A 364 16.12 -1.06 -8.28
CA GLY A 364 17.14 -0.35 -9.08
C GLY A 364 18.39 0.14 -8.33
N LEU A 365 18.35 0.31 -7.00
CA LEU A 365 19.49 0.83 -6.23
C LEU A 365 20.51 -0.23 -5.81
N ALA A 366 20.09 -1.50 -5.74
CA ALA A 366 20.93 -2.55 -5.23
C ALA A 366 21.95 -3.03 -6.29
N VAL A 367 23.20 -2.60 -6.17
CA VAL A 367 24.32 -3.15 -6.94
C VAL A 367 24.55 -4.59 -6.47
N ALA A 368 24.32 -5.57 -7.35
CA ALA A 368 24.71 -6.94 -7.06
C ALA A 368 26.23 -6.97 -6.86
N LYS A 369 26.70 -7.20 -5.62
CA LYS A 369 28.10 -7.48 -5.33
C LYS A 369 28.51 -8.71 -6.13
N THR A 370 29.06 -8.49 -7.32
CA THR A 370 29.58 -9.52 -8.19
C THR A 370 30.98 -9.86 -7.68
N GLU A 371 31.04 -10.65 -6.61
CA GLU A 371 32.30 -11.16 -6.10
C GLU A 371 32.85 -12.19 -7.11
N GLY A 372 33.75 -11.73 -8.00
CA GLY A 372 34.78 -12.57 -8.62
C GLY A 372 34.41 -13.43 -9.84
N SER A 373 33.20 -13.32 -10.42
CA SER A 373 32.87 -14.05 -11.65
C SER A 373 33.04 -13.17 -12.89
N GLU A 374 34.18 -13.30 -13.60
CA GLU A 374 34.46 -12.74 -14.94
C GLU A 374 33.58 -13.36 -16.05
N THR A 375 32.36 -13.76 -15.75
CA THR A 375 31.39 -14.15 -16.77
C THR A 375 30.93 -12.89 -17.50
N LYS A 376 31.54 -12.66 -18.67
CA LYS A 376 31.19 -11.68 -19.69
C LYS A 376 29.69 -11.77 -20.01
N ALA A 377 28.87 -11.08 -19.22
CA ALA A 377 27.44 -10.97 -19.43
C ALA A 377 27.23 -10.23 -20.76
N THR A 378 26.70 -10.95 -21.75
CA THR A 378 26.18 -10.34 -22.97
C THR A 378 25.02 -9.45 -22.57
N ALA A 379 25.29 -8.15 -22.38
CA ALA A 379 24.30 -7.13 -22.08
C ALA A 379 23.23 -7.14 -23.19
N THR A 380 22.07 -7.71 -22.89
CA THR A 380 20.88 -7.54 -23.72
C THR A 380 20.45 -6.08 -23.65
N ALA A 381 20.05 -5.51 -24.79
CA ALA A 381 19.80 -4.08 -25.00
C ALA A 381 18.65 -3.45 -24.18
N ASP A 382 18.06 -4.17 -23.24
CA ASP A 382 17.06 -3.68 -22.28
C ASP A 382 17.71 -3.22 -20.97
N SER A 383 18.86 -2.54 -21.04
CA SER A 383 19.49 -2.04 -19.83
C SER A 383 18.68 -0.85 -19.29
N GLY A 384 17.88 -1.10 -18.26
CA GLY A 384 17.27 -0.04 -17.46
C GLY A 384 18.32 0.92 -16.86
N ALA A 385 17.85 1.94 -16.13
CA ALA A 385 18.74 2.88 -15.45
C ALA A 385 19.75 2.13 -14.56
N SER A 386 21.03 2.51 -14.63
CA SER A 386 22.04 1.93 -13.74
C SER A 386 21.81 2.37 -12.30
N ALA A 387 22.28 1.57 -11.34
CA ALA A 387 22.18 1.91 -9.93
C ALA A 387 22.86 3.25 -9.62
N GLU A 388 23.99 3.54 -10.26
CA GLU A 388 24.72 4.81 -10.12
C GLU A 388 23.91 6.00 -10.63
N ALA A 389 23.19 5.84 -11.74
CA ALA A 389 22.36 6.90 -12.31
C ALA A 389 21.14 7.20 -11.42
N LEU A 390 20.55 6.18 -10.80
CA LEU A 390 19.48 6.34 -9.82
C LEU A 390 19.99 6.94 -8.50
N ALA A 391 21.15 6.48 -8.03
CA ALA A 391 21.81 7.01 -6.84
C ALA A 391 22.16 8.50 -6.98
N ALA A 392 22.53 8.96 -8.18
CA ALA A 392 22.80 10.38 -8.45
C ALA A 392 21.58 11.30 -8.31
N LEU A 393 20.36 10.75 -8.24
CA LEU A 393 19.13 11.52 -7.99
C LEU A 393 18.86 11.73 -6.50
N LEU A 394 19.46 10.90 -5.63
CA LEU A 394 19.30 10.99 -4.19
C LEU A 394 20.10 12.17 -3.63
N PRO A 395 19.65 12.76 -2.50
CA PRO A 395 20.42 13.81 -1.84
C PRO A 395 21.76 13.26 -1.33
N PRO A 396 22.82 14.09 -1.23
CA PRO A 396 24.06 13.70 -0.59
C PRO A 396 23.85 13.46 0.91
N ARG A 397 24.73 12.69 1.55
CA ARG A 397 24.74 12.46 3.02
C ARG A 397 25.26 13.66 3.81
N ALA A 398 25.06 14.88 3.33
CA ALA A 398 25.40 16.07 4.08
C ALA A 398 24.42 16.26 5.25
N GLY A 399 24.93 16.66 6.41
CA GLY A 399 24.12 16.93 7.59
C GLY A 399 23.14 18.09 7.39
N LEU A 400 22.03 18.05 8.15
CA LEU A 400 20.91 19.00 8.09
C LEU A 400 21.31 20.48 8.31
N GLY A 401 22.45 20.77 8.92
CA GLY A 401 22.91 22.13 9.21
C GLY A 401 23.63 22.84 8.06
N SER A 402 23.84 22.19 6.92
CA SER A 402 24.44 22.80 5.74
C SER A 402 23.38 23.50 4.87
N ASP A 403 22.66 24.46 5.45
CA ASP A 403 21.74 25.34 4.72
C ASP A 403 22.55 26.36 3.88
N SER A 404 23.33 25.85 2.92
CA SER A 404 23.88 26.64 1.82
C SER A 404 22.82 27.04 0.80
N ASP A 405 21.54 26.72 1.04
CA ASP A 405 20.37 27.22 0.29
C ASP A 405 20.06 28.70 0.60
N SER A 406 21.05 29.50 1.03
CA SER A 406 20.87 30.93 1.34
C SER A 406 20.44 31.72 0.11
N ALA A 407 19.11 31.83 -0.10
CA ALA A 407 18.33 32.88 -0.75
C ALA A 407 18.78 33.49 -2.11
N ALA A 408 19.86 33.01 -2.73
CA ALA A 408 20.42 33.59 -3.95
C ALA A 408 19.83 33.00 -5.25
N ALA A 409 18.92 32.04 -5.15
CA ALA A 409 18.30 31.39 -6.32
C ALA A 409 17.13 32.18 -6.93
N THR A 410 16.64 33.26 -6.29
CA THR A 410 15.44 33.99 -6.75
C THR A 410 15.70 34.97 -7.91
N THR A 411 16.95 35.11 -8.38
CA THR A 411 17.31 35.92 -9.57
C THR A 411 18.00 35.09 -10.65
N ALA A 412 17.62 33.82 -10.79
CA ALA A 412 18.03 32.99 -11.93
C ALA A 412 17.27 33.38 -13.22
N THR A 413 17.67 34.52 -13.77
CA THR A 413 17.43 34.94 -15.14
C THR A 413 18.08 33.92 -16.09
N THR A 414 17.26 33.10 -16.76
CA THR A 414 17.37 32.48 -18.11
C THR A 414 18.71 32.45 -18.87
N SER A 415 19.87 32.31 -18.22
CA SER A 415 21.18 32.18 -18.87
C SER A 415 21.55 30.71 -19.04
N SER A 416 20.88 30.09 -20.01
CA SER A 416 21.20 28.76 -20.56
C SER A 416 22.51 28.79 -21.35
N SER A 417 23.67 28.87 -20.70
CA SER A 417 24.97 28.49 -21.29
C SER A 417 26.15 28.69 -20.33
N SER A 418 26.49 27.69 -19.53
CA SER A 418 27.91 27.40 -19.26
C SER A 418 28.09 25.96 -18.80
N SER A 419 28.83 25.22 -19.63
CA SER A 419 29.05 23.79 -19.62
C SER A 419 30.22 23.35 -18.74
N GLY A 420 30.45 23.97 -17.58
CA GLY A 420 31.62 23.64 -16.79
C GLY A 420 31.53 24.06 -15.34
N GLY A 421 31.25 23.10 -14.46
CA GLY A 421 31.26 23.30 -13.00
C GLY A 421 30.00 22.79 -12.33
N GLY A 422 29.60 21.56 -12.64
CA GLY A 422 28.37 20.92 -12.16
C GLY A 422 28.43 20.58 -10.67
N GLY A 423 28.09 21.54 -9.82
CA GLY A 423 27.45 21.23 -8.55
C GLY A 423 26.06 20.69 -8.88
N GLY A 424 25.96 19.39 -9.14
CA GLY A 424 24.72 18.74 -9.53
C GLY A 424 23.72 18.83 -8.40
N ASP A 425 22.78 19.76 -8.51
CA ASP A 425 21.67 19.88 -7.56
C ASP A 425 20.84 18.59 -7.61
N ALA A 426 20.81 17.86 -6.49
CA ALA A 426 20.14 16.57 -6.40
C ALA A 426 18.68 16.72 -6.85
N ALA A 427 18.15 15.71 -7.55
CA ALA A 427 16.77 15.78 -8.02
C ALA A 427 15.77 15.70 -6.85
N VAL A 428 16.16 15.07 -5.75
CA VAL A 428 15.34 14.86 -4.55
C VAL A 428 15.97 15.53 -3.34
N HIS A 429 15.20 16.36 -2.64
CA HIS A 429 15.61 16.90 -1.35
C HIS A 429 15.26 15.96 -0.18
N LEU A 430 16.02 16.01 0.93
CA LEU A 430 15.75 15.18 2.12
C LEU A 430 14.33 15.33 2.67
N SER A 431 13.74 16.52 2.63
CA SER A 431 12.34 16.77 3.04
C SER A 431 11.29 16.18 2.11
N GLN A 432 11.67 15.69 0.93
CA GLN A 432 10.77 15.05 -0.04
C GLN A 432 10.89 13.53 -0.01
N LEU A 433 11.92 13.01 0.66
CA LEU A 433 12.26 11.60 0.63
C LEU A 433 11.31 10.79 1.53
N LEU A 434 10.59 9.86 0.92
CA LEU A 434 9.88 8.78 1.60
C LEU A 434 10.58 7.46 1.31
N ILE A 435 10.51 6.51 2.23
CA ILE A 435 11.10 5.18 2.06
C ILE A 435 10.01 4.15 2.29
N GLY A 436 9.90 3.18 1.38
CA GLY A 436 9.01 2.04 1.53
C GLY A 436 9.62 0.78 0.94
N THR A 437 9.13 -0.39 1.35
CA THR A 437 9.73 -1.66 0.88
C THR A 437 9.44 -1.96 -0.58
N GLY A 438 8.28 -1.54 -1.09
CA GLY A 438 7.79 -1.95 -2.40
C GLY A 438 7.24 -3.39 -2.40
N ALA A 439 6.99 -3.95 -1.22
CA ALA A 439 6.55 -5.34 -1.06
C ALA A 439 5.28 -5.65 -1.88
N PRO A 440 5.24 -6.79 -2.61
CA PRO A 440 6.19 -7.91 -2.57
C PRO A 440 7.34 -7.85 -3.58
N TRP A 441 7.58 -6.71 -4.21
CA TRP A 441 8.62 -6.52 -5.22
C TRP A 441 9.84 -5.81 -4.63
N GLY A 442 10.93 -5.76 -5.40
CA GLY A 442 12.13 -5.01 -5.01
C GLY A 442 12.83 -5.54 -3.77
N THR A 443 12.93 -6.87 -3.59
CA THR A 443 13.62 -7.46 -2.43
C THR A 443 15.06 -6.92 -2.33
N PRO A 444 15.45 -6.31 -1.21
CA PRO A 444 16.77 -5.71 -1.07
C PRO A 444 17.86 -6.78 -1.20
N ARG A 445 18.98 -6.44 -1.85
CA ARG A 445 20.07 -7.40 -2.11
C ARG A 445 21.13 -7.46 -1.00
N ASN A 446 21.02 -6.60 0.01
CA ASN A 446 21.90 -6.57 1.18
C ASN A 446 21.38 -7.43 2.35
N LEU A 447 20.41 -8.32 2.11
CA LEU A 447 19.97 -9.28 3.12
C LEU A 447 21.11 -10.26 3.46
N PRO A 448 21.25 -10.68 4.74
CA PRO A 448 22.35 -11.52 5.18
C PRO A 448 22.33 -12.92 4.56
N ASP A 449 21.15 -13.45 4.24
CA ASP A 449 20.97 -14.71 3.54
C ASP A 449 20.61 -14.46 2.06
N PRO A 450 21.48 -14.85 1.11
CA PRO A 450 21.22 -14.72 -0.32
C PRO A 450 19.93 -15.42 -0.80
N TYR A 451 19.47 -16.46 -0.10
CA TYR A 451 18.20 -17.12 -0.42
C TYR A 451 17.01 -16.20 -0.19
N LEU A 452 17.03 -15.39 0.88
CA LEU A 452 15.96 -14.42 1.17
C LEU A 452 15.83 -13.36 0.06
N CYS A 453 16.94 -13.01 -0.61
CA CYS A 453 16.92 -12.12 -1.78
C CYS A 453 16.14 -12.68 -2.99
N THR A 454 15.80 -13.98 -2.99
CA THR A 454 15.00 -14.63 -4.04
C THR A 454 13.51 -14.71 -3.68
N LEU A 455 13.17 -14.53 -2.41
CA LEU A 455 11.82 -14.57 -1.91
C LEU A 455 11.07 -13.25 -2.21
N PRO A 456 9.72 -13.27 -2.18
CA PRO A 456 8.93 -12.06 -2.18
C PRO A 456 9.42 -11.08 -1.11
N ASN A 457 9.48 -9.80 -1.45
CA ASN A 457 9.85 -8.78 -0.48
C ASN A 457 8.74 -8.64 0.59
N GLU A 458 9.10 -8.21 1.78
CA GLU A 458 8.18 -8.07 2.90
C GLU A 458 8.45 -6.77 3.66
N PRO A 459 7.45 -6.20 4.34
CA PRO A 459 7.62 -5.04 5.22
C PRO A 459 8.65 -5.28 6.35
N GLY A 460 8.90 -6.54 6.75
CA GLY A 460 9.98 -6.90 7.67
C GLY A 460 11.37 -6.48 7.18
N ASN A 461 11.55 -6.31 5.86
CA ASN A 461 12.82 -5.91 5.26
C ASN A 461 13.06 -4.39 5.27
N TYR A 462 12.21 -3.58 5.91
CA TYR A 462 12.29 -2.12 5.87
C TYR A 462 13.68 -1.56 6.21
N ALA A 463 14.31 -2.05 7.28
CA ALA A 463 15.64 -1.59 7.70
C ALA A 463 16.72 -1.82 6.63
N TYR A 464 16.63 -2.92 5.86
CA TYR A 464 17.56 -3.23 4.78
C TYR A 464 17.36 -2.31 3.58
N VAL A 465 16.12 -1.88 3.33
CA VAL A 465 15.80 -0.87 2.30
C VAL A 465 16.37 0.49 2.70
N VAL A 466 16.18 0.92 3.96
CA VAL A 466 16.79 2.15 4.48
C VAL A 466 18.31 2.11 4.31
N GLN A 467 18.95 0.99 4.68
CA GLN A 467 20.40 0.80 4.49
C GLN A 467 20.80 0.88 3.01
N THR A 468 20.04 0.26 2.10
CA THR A 468 20.30 0.31 0.65
C THR A 468 20.22 1.74 0.13
N VAL A 469 19.21 2.51 0.55
CA VAL A 469 19.06 3.92 0.17
C VAL A 469 20.22 4.74 0.73
N TYR A 470 20.56 4.56 2.01
CA TYR A 470 21.69 5.23 2.65
C TYR A 470 23.00 4.96 1.89
N ASP A 471 23.29 3.69 1.59
CA ASP A 471 24.50 3.28 0.89
C ASP A 471 24.58 3.87 -0.52
N ALA A 472 23.44 4.04 -1.19
CA ALA A 472 23.35 4.68 -2.50
C ALA A 472 23.54 6.21 -2.46
N MET A 473 23.20 6.88 -1.35
CA MET A 473 23.42 8.33 -1.22
C MET A 473 24.92 8.66 -1.29
N GLN A 474 25.27 9.71 -2.03
CA GLN A 474 26.66 10.13 -2.18
C GLN A 474 27.25 10.55 -0.83
N PRO A 475 28.51 10.16 -0.51
CA PRO A 475 29.18 10.63 0.68
C PRO A 475 29.28 12.16 0.62
N PRO A 476 29.30 12.85 1.77
CA PRO A 476 29.45 14.29 1.77
C PRO A 476 30.81 14.65 1.15
N PRO A 477 30.93 15.79 0.46
CA PRO A 477 32.24 16.31 0.08
C PRO A 477 33.10 16.46 1.34
N ALA A 478 34.41 16.23 1.22
CA ALA A 478 35.35 16.17 2.35
C ALA A 478 35.36 17.42 3.28
N ALA A 479 34.70 18.50 2.87
CA ALA A 479 34.56 19.76 3.60
C ALA A 479 33.25 19.90 4.41
N ALA A 480 32.31 18.96 4.36
CA ALA A 480 31.01 19.10 5.05
C ALA A 480 31.10 18.79 6.56
N ALA A 481 30.32 19.52 7.37
CA ALA A 481 30.48 19.59 8.82
C ALA A 481 29.85 18.44 9.64
N ALA A 482 29.05 17.56 9.05
CA ALA A 482 28.58 16.32 9.66
C ALA A 482 28.02 15.37 8.58
N GLU A 483 28.31 14.07 8.67
CA GLU A 483 27.67 13.04 7.83
C GLU A 483 26.27 12.73 8.40
N LEU A 484 25.27 12.70 7.53
CA LEU A 484 23.93 12.21 7.86
C LEU A 484 24.07 10.76 8.34
N THR A 485 23.53 10.39 9.50
CA THR A 485 23.55 8.99 9.95
C THR A 485 22.35 8.20 9.41
N LEU A 486 22.42 6.86 9.45
CA LEU A 486 21.30 5.99 9.09
C LEU A 486 20.04 6.25 9.95
N ALA A 487 20.25 6.55 11.24
CA ALA A 487 19.18 6.89 12.17
C ALA A 487 18.52 8.23 11.78
N ASP A 488 19.31 9.20 11.33
CA ASP A 488 18.78 10.48 10.85
C ASP A 488 17.96 10.32 9.58
N LEU A 489 18.43 9.52 8.61
CA LEU A 489 17.68 9.20 7.41
C LEU A 489 16.33 8.54 7.75
N SER A 490 16.33 7.58 8.67
CA SER A 490 15.12 6.92 9.15
C SER A 490 14.16 7.90 9.82
N ALA A 491 14.69 8.84 10.62
CA ALA A 491 13.90 9.85 11.29
C ALA A 491 13.29 10.86 10.32
N ILE A 492 14.05 11.31 9.33
CA ILE A 492 13.59 12.19 8.25
C ILE A 492 12.47 11.51 7.47
N ALA A 493 12.67 10.25 7.06
CA ALA A 493 11.64 9.49 6.37
C ALA A 493 10.37 9.39 7.24
N ALA A 494 10.47 9.08 8.53
CA ALA A 494 9.32 9.00 9.42
C ALA A 494 8.53 10.32 9.53
N VAL A 495 9.24 11.45 9.66
CA VAL A 495 8.61 12.78 9.68
C VAL A 495 7.92 13.07 8.34
N ASN A 496 8.58 12.80 7.22
CA ASN A 496 7.99 13.03 5.90
C ASN A 496 6.74 12.17 5.66
N HIS A 497 6.69 10.93 6.18
CA HIS A 497 5.47 10.12 6.11
C HIS A 497 4.30 10.76 6.88
N LEU A 498 4.57 11.35 8.05
CA LEU A 498 3.56 12.07 8.82
C LEU A 498 3.06 13.31 8.07
N LEU A 499 3.98 14.08 7.47
CA LEU A 499 3.63 15.26 6.68
C LEU A 499 2.88 14.90 5.39
N ALA A 500 3.18 13.77 4.74
CA ALA A 500 2.53 13.35 3.51
C ALA A 500 1.15 12.73 3.74
N PHE A 501 1.02 11.80 4.70
CA PHE A 501 -0.19 10.98 4.88
C PHE A 501 -1.06 11.37 6.08
N PHE A 502 -0.53 12.16 7.02
CA PHE A 502 -1.21 12.60 8.24
C PHE A 502 -1.21 14.13 8.38
N HIS A 503 -1.12 14.84 7.26
CA HIS A 503 -1.10 16.30 7.18
C HIS A 503 -2.26 16.95 7.96
N GLU A 504 -3.44 16.35 7.91
CA GLU A 504 -4.62 16.89 8.60
C GLU A 504 -4.54 16.78 10.11
N CYS A 505 -3.86 15.75 10.64
CA CYS A 505 -3.61 15.67 12.07
C CYS A 505 -2.70 16.83 12.53
N VAL A 506 -1.81 17.28 11.65
CA VAL A 506 -0.95 18.44 11.89
C VAL A 506 -1.77 19.73 11.82
N LEU A 507 -2.63 19.89 10.80
CA LEU A 507 -3.47 21.09 10.64
C LEU A 507 -4.55 21.24 11.71
N GLU A 508 -5.28 20.17 12.06
CA GLU A 508 -6.38 20.24 13.02
C GLU A 508 -5.91 20.66 14.42
N GLN A 509 -4.71 20.25 14.81
CA GLN A 509 -4.13 20.62 16.11
C GLN A 509 -3.47 22.00 16.11
N GLN A 510 -3.15 22.54 14.92
CA GLN A 510 -2.65 23.91 14.77
C GLN A 510 -3.76 24.95 14.88
N GLN A 511 -5.02 24.59 14.58
CA GLN A 511 -6.12 25.51 14.81
C GLN A 511 -6.14 25.87 16.29
N PRO A 512 -5.83 27.14 16.64
CA PRO A 512 -5.83 27.56 18.02
C PRO A 512 -7.20 27.21 18.57
N VAL A 513 -7.22 26.57 19.74
CA VAL A 513 -8.43 26.42 20.52
C VAL A 513 -8.81 27.84 20.96
N ALA A 514 -9.32 28.66 20.03
CA ALA A 514 -9.74 30.04 20.23
C ALA A 514 -10.84 30.12 21.32
N VAL A 515 -11.43 28.98 21.64
CA VAL A 515 -12.36 28.78 22.76
C VAL A 515 -11.68 28.97 24.13
N ALA A 516 -10.37 28.79 24.27
CA ALA A 516 -9.67 28.94 25.55
C ALA A 516 -9.29 30.40 25.90
N GLY A 517 -9.37 31.33 24.93
CA GLY A 517 -9.04 32.75 25.11
C GLY A 517 -10.22 33.67 25.43
N LEU A 518 -11.46 33.16 25.38
CA LEU A 518 -12.63 33.90 25.85
C LEU A 518 -12.67 33.84 27.38
N THR A 519 -11.87 34.68 28.03
CA THR A 519 -11.89 34.87 29.49
C THR A 519 -13.16 35.58 29.96
N ASP A 520 -13.95 36.16 29.04
CA ASP A 520 -15.30 36.60 29.34
C ASP A 520 -16.20 35.39 29.54
N SER A 521 -16.61 35.16 30.80
CA SER A 521 -17.52 34.07 31.16
C SER A 521 -18.82 34.10 30.35
N ASP A 522 -19.20 35.27 29.85
CA ASP A 522 -20.42 35.49 29.10
C ASP A 522 -20.29 35.01 27.65
N ALA A 523 -19.17 35.31 26.97
CA ALA A 523 -18.91 34.78 25.63
C ALA A 523 -18.77 33.25 25.63
N LYS A 524 -18.21 32.67 26.70
CA LYS A 524 -18.16 31.22 26.89
C LYS A 524 -19.55 30.62 27.10
N ARG A 525 -20.42 31.25 27.90
CA ARG A 525 -21.81 30.82 28.10
C ARG A 525 -22.62 30.92 26.82
N ASP A 526 -22.45 31.98 26.04
CA ASP A 526 -23.14 32.17 24.76
C ASP A 526 -22.70 31.12 23.75
N LEU A 527 -21.40 30.79 23.70
CA LEU A 527 -20.89 29.70 22.86
C LEU A 527 -21.41 28.33 23.32
N GLU A 528 -21.41 28.05 24.63
CA GLU A 528 -21.98 26.81 25.18
C GLU A 528 -23.49 26.71 24.90
N ALA A 529 -24.22 27.82 24.96
CA ALA A 529 -25.64 27.89 24.61
C ALA A 529 -25.87 27.62 23.11
N LEU A 530 -25.07 28.23 22.23
CA LEU A 530 -25.10 27.98 20.79
C LEU A 530 -24.76 26.52 20.45
N LEU A 531 -23.75 25.94 21.09
CA LEU A 531 -23.40 24.52 20.91
C LEU A 531 -24.51 23.60 21.43
N ALA A 532 -25.17 23.93 22.54
CA ALA A 532 -26.30 23.18 23.06
C ALA A 532 -27.54 23.29 22.14
N GLU A 533 -27.79 24.46 21.54
CA GLU A 533 -28.85 24.65 20.56
C GLU A 533 -28.58 23.87 19.27
N ALA A 534 -27.36 23.95 18.73
CA ALA A 534 -26.94 23.17 17.58
C ALA A 534 -27.02 21.65 17.83
N ALA A 535 -26.70 21.20 19.04
CA ALA A 535 -26.87 19.79 19.43
C ALA A 535 -28.35 19.35 19.44
N LYS A 536 -29.25 20.20 19.96
CA LYS A 536 -30.70 19.94 19.93
C LYS A 536 -31.26 19.94 18.51
N GLU A 537 -30.79 20.84 17.66
CA GLU A 537 -31.19 20.89 16.26
C GLU A 537 -30.74 19.65 15.49
N ARG A 538 -29.50 19.20 15.73
CA ARG A 538 -28.97 17.95 15.16
C ARG A 538 -29.76 16.73 15.63
N GLU A 539 -30.11 16.65 16.91
CA GLU A 539 -30.98 15.59 17.44
C GLU A 539 -32.37 15.61 16.78
N ARG A 540 -32.95 16.79 16.57
CA ARG A 540 -34.23 16.95 15.87
C ARG A 540 -34.15 16.47 14.42
N MET A 541 -33.10 16.84 13.70
CA MET A 541 -32.84 16.38 12.33
C MET A 541 -32.65 14.85 12.26
N GLU A 542 -31.96 14.24 13.23
CA GLU A 542 -31.82 12.78 13.29
C GLU A 542 -33.14 12.08 13.60
N GLN A 543 -33.98 12.64 14.48
CA GLN A 543 -35.32 12.13 14.74
C GLN A 543 -36.22 12.23 13.50
N GLU A 544 -36.14 13.33 12.76
CA GLU A 544 -36.86 13.51 11.49
C GLU A 544 -36.40 12.50 10.44
N ARG A 545 -35.07 12.34 10.25
CA ARG A 545 -34.52 11.33 9.35
C ARG A 545 -34.96 9.90 9.73
N ARG A 546 -35.02 9.57 11.02
CA ARG A 546 -35.55 8.28 11.50
C ARG A 546 -37.04 8.11 11.20
N ARG A 547 -37.84 9.17 11.27
CA ARG A 547 -39.26 9.13 10.90
C ARG A 547 -39.44 8.94 9.40
N GLU A 548 -38.66 9.62 8.58
CA GLU A 548 -38.67 9.45 7.12
C GLU A 548 -38.23 8.04 6.72
N GLU A 549 -37.18 7.51 7.33
CA GLU A 549 -36.71 6.14 7.10
C GLU A 549 -37.76 5.10 7.52
N ALA A 550 -38.43 5.30 8.66
CA ALA A 550 -39.54 4.46 9.10
C ALA A 550 -40.74 4.54 8.14
N ALA A 551 -41.07 5.73 7.63
CA ALA A 551 -42.13 5.93 6.64
C ALA A 551 -41.80 5.24 5.30
N LEU A 552 -40.56 5.34 4.84
CA LEU A 552 -40.07 4.63 3.64
C LEU A 552 -40.09 3.10 3.83
N ALA A 553 -39.69 2.61 5.01
CA ALA A 553 -39.75 1.19 5.33
C ALA A 553 -41.19 0.68 5.35
N GLN A 554 -42.12 1.46 5.91
CA GLN A 554 -43.55 1.15 5.89
C GLN A 554 -44.09 1.13 4.45
N ALA A 555 -43.78 2.15 3.63
CA ALA A 555 -44.19 2.20 2.23
C ALA A 555 -43.67 1.00 1.42
N ARG A 556 -42.41 0.59 1.63
CA ARG A 556 -41.85 -0.63 1.02
C ARG A 556 -42.58 -1.90 1.47
N SER A 557 -42.97 -1.98 2.74
CA SER A 557 -43.73 -3.11 3.28
C SER A 557 -45.13 -3.18 2.64
N GLU A 558 -45.83 -2.05 2.54
CA GLU A 558 -47.13 -1.93 1.88
C GLU A 558 -47.06 -2.31 0.40
N GLU A 559 -46.03 -1.84 -0.33
CA GLU A 559 -45.81 -2.22 -1.73
C GLU A 559 -45.58 -3.74 -1.89
N LEU A 560 -44.82 -4.36 -0.98
CA LEU A 560 -44.61 -5.81 -0.97
C LEU A 560 -45.89 -6.57 -0.64
N GLN A 561 -46.70 -6.08 0.29
CA GLN A 561 -48.00 -6.68 0.64
C GLN A 561 -48.99 -6.57 -0.53
N GLU A 562 -49.01 -5.44 -1.24
CA GLU A 562 -49.83 -5.26 -2.44
C GLU A 562 -49.38 -6.20 -3.58
N LYS A 563 -48.06 -6.37 -3.76
CA LYS A 563 -47.52 -7.36 -4.70
C LYS A 563 -47.91 -8.80 -4.32
N ARG A 564 -47.96 -9.13 -3.02
CA ARG A 564 -48.41 -10.44 -2.53
C ARG A 564 -49.91 -10.64 -2.79
N SER A 565 -50.76 -9.67 -2.46
CA SER A 565 -52.21 -9.77 -2.67
C SER A 565 -52.57 -9.85 -4.17
N LYS A 566 -51.87 -9.11 -5.04
CA LYS A 566 -51.99 -9.25 -6.51
C LYS A 566 -51.62 -10.65 -6.99
N ARG A 567 -50.57 -11.27 -6.43
CA ARG A 567 -50.18 -12.65 -6.75
C ARG A 567 -51.21 -13.67 -6.26
N GLU A 568 -51.82 -13.47 -5.10
CA GLU A 568 -52.88 -14.33 -4.56
C GLU A 568 -54.18 -14.24 -5.38
N ARG A 569 -54.62 -13.03 -5.74
CA ARG A 569 -55.78 -12.83 -6.64
C ARG A 569 -55.58 -13.56 -7.98
N LYS A 570 -54.37 -13.50 -8.56
CA LYS A 570 -54.03 -14.25 -9.79
C LYS A 570 -54.07 -15.76 -9.60
N LYS A 571 -53.70 -16.29 -8.42
CA LYS A 571 -53.81 -17.73 -8.11
C LYS A 571 -55.28 -18.17 -8.00
N ASN A 572 -56.14 -17.36 -7.39
CA ASN A 572 -57.57 -17.67 -7.25
C ASN A 572 -58.33 -17.64 -8.59
N VAL A 573 -58.00 -16.71 -9.51
CA VAL A 573 -58.57 -16.71 -10.87
C VAL A 573 -58.19 -17.98 -11.66
N LYS A 574 -56.98 -18.50 -11.45
CA LYS A 574 -56.51 -19.74 -12.11
C LYS A 574 -57.14 -21.00 -11.52
N ALA A 575 -57.51 -20.99 -10.24
CA ALA A 575 -58.24 -22.08 -9.60
C ALA A 575 -59.71 -22.13 -10.05
N ASN A 576 -60.37 -20.96 -10.17
CA ASN A 576 -61.78 -20.90 -10.57
C ASN A 576 -62.02 -21.22 -12.05
N ASN A 577 -61.06 -20.92 -12.94
CA ASN A 577 -61.15 -21.29 -14.37
C ASN A 577 -60.69 -22.72 -14.71
N ARG A 578 -60.32 -23.55 -13.71
CA ARG A 578 -59.91 -24.94 -13.93
C ARG A 578 -61.09 -25.92 -14.04
N SER A 579 -62.33 -25.43 -13.91
CA SER A 579 -63.55 -26.26 -13.91
C SER A 579 -64.09 -26.67 -15.30
N ASN A 580 -63.52 -26.18 -16.42
CA ASN A 580 -64.07 -26.45 -17.77
C ASN A 580 -63.12 -27.13 -18.76
N PHE A 581 -61.94 -27.59 -18.35
CA PHE A 581 -60.95 -28.19 -19.26
C PHE A 581 -60.67 -29.69 -19.04
N THR A 582 -61.49 -30.38 -18.24
CA THR A 582 -61.34 -31.84 -18.01
C THR A 582 -62.10 -32.71 -19.02
N HIS A 583 -62.76 -32.14 -20.04
CA HIS A 583 -63.57 -32.93 -20.99
C HIS A 583 -63.05 -33.01 -22.43
N PHE A 584 -61.88 -32.45 -22.76
CA PHE A 584 -61.34 -32.57 -24.11
C PHE A 584 -59.86 -32.96 -24.12
N ARG A 585 -59.60 -34.09 -24.79
CA ARG A 585 -58.30 -34.66 -25.20
C ARG A 585 -57.70 -35.71 -24.27
N ASN A 586 -58.41 -36.81 -24.13
CA ASN A 586 -57.79 -38.15 -24.13
C ASN A 586 -58.27 -38.90 -25.38
N LYS A 587 -57.58 -38.70 -26.50
CA LYS A 587 -57.49 -39.69 -27.57
C LYS A 587 -56.07 -39.64 -28.16
N ASP A 588 -55.39 -40.76 -27.96
CA ASP A 588 -54.35 -41.32 -28.81
C ASP A 588 -53.07 -40.50 -29.02
N PHE A 589 -52.10 -40.63 -28.13
CA PHE A 589 -50.69 -40.59 -28.54
C PHE A 589 -49.82 -41.40 -27.57
N ALA A 590 -49.72 -42.70 -27.85
CA ALA A 590 -48.76 -43.61 -27.23
C ALA A 590 -47.46 -43.64 -28.05
N PRO A 591 -46.27 -43.47 -27.43
CA PRO A 591 -45.03 -44.02 -27.96
C PRO A 591 -44.73 -45.34 -27.25
N ARG A 592 -44.43 -46.34 -28.09
CA ARG A 592 -44.16 -47.74 -27.75
C ARG A 592 -42.96 -47.91 -26.82
N GLN A 593 -43.12 -48.82 -25.86
CA GLN A 593 -42.06 -49.39 -25.04
C GLN A 593 -41.17 -50.33 -25.85
N SER A 594 -39.85 -50.24 -25.67
CA SER A 594 -38.91 -51.33 -25.97
C SER A 594 -38.39 -51.94 -24.67
N LYS A 595 -38.80 -53.20 -24.45
CA LYS A 595 -38.15 -54.31 -23.71
C LYS A 595 -36.62 -54.29 -23.87
N GLN A 596 -35.75 -54.87 -23.03
CA GLN A 596 -35.72 -55.80 -21.90
C GLN A 596 -34.28 -55.61 -21.31
N GLU A 597 -33.95 -55.84 -20.04
CA GLU A 597 -33.47 -57.15 -19.50
C GLU A 597 -32.87 -56.85 -18.10
N LYS A 598 -33.55 -57.13 -16.98
CA LYS A 598 -33.59 -58.36 -16.17
C LYS A 598 -32.24 -58.82 -15.56
N ARG A 599 -31.99 -58.44 -14.29
CA ARG A 599 -31.35 -59.29 -13.26
C ARG A 599 -31.74 -58.80 -11.85
N ALA A 600 -32.00 -59.75 -10.96
CA ALA A 600 -32.66 -59.62 -9.66
C ALA A 600 -31.66 -59.88 -8.49
N PRO A 601 -32.06 -60.25 -7.24
CA PRO A 601 -32.23 -59.33 -6.11
C PRO A 601 -31.52 -59.78 -4.80
N SER A 602 -31.47 -58.92 -3.78
CA SER A 602 -31.30 -59.29 -2.34
C SER A 602 -31.51 -58.02 -1.48
N SER A 603 -32.59 -57.82 -0.72
CA SER A 603 -33.04 -58.45 0.54
C SER A 603 -32.22 -58.05 1.79
N ALA A 604 -32.78 -57.16 2.62
CA ALA A 604 -32.78 -57.10 4.09
C ALA A 604 -33.22 -55.66 4.49
N SER A 605 -34.38 -55.35 5.10
CA SER A 605 -35.01 -55.75 6.37
C SER A 605 -34.26 -55.31 7.65
N ALA A 606 -34.66 -54.16 8.20
CA ALA A 606 -34.77 -53.82 9.64
C ALA A 606 -35.39 -52.40 9.70
N THR A 607 -36.66 -52.18 10.05
CA THR A 607 -37.25 -52.10 11.40
C THR A 607 -36.37 -51.43 12.45
N SER A 608 -36.62 -50.14 12.70
CA SER A 608 -36.64 -49.57 14.05
C SER A 608 -37.36 -48.23 14.04
N ASP A 609 -38.54 -48.21 14.65
CA ASP A 609 -39.20 -47.01 15.16
C ASP A 609 -38.28 -46.32 16.17
N SER A 610 -38.17 -44.99 16.10
CA SER A 610 -37.90 -44.17 17.27
C SER A 610 -38.28 -42.73 16.99
N ASP A 611 -39.41 -42.32 17.56
CA ASP A 611 -39.76 -40.92 17.78
C ASP A 611 -38.70 -40.24 18.64
N SER A 612 -38.18 -39.09 18.20
CA SER A 612 -37.73 -38.05 19.12
C SER A 612 -37.83 -36.68 18.47
N ASP A 613 -38.77 -35.88 18.96
CA ASP A 613 -38.76 -34.44 18.87
C ASP A 613 -37.41 -33.90 19.38
N SER A 614 -36.68 -33.18 18.54
CA SER A 614 -35.62 -32.29 19.00
C SER A 614 -35.66 -31.00 18.18
N ALA A 615 -36.11 -29.95 18.84
CA ALA A 615 -36.00 -28.58 18.40
C ALA A 615 -34.52 -28.25 18.18
N GLY A 616 -34.14 -28.08 16.91
CA GLY A 616 -32.82 -27.58 16.54
C GLY A 616 -32.71 -26.09 16.86
N GLU A 617 -32.08 -25.77 17.98
CA GLU A 617 -31.52 -24.43 18.20
C GLU A 617 -30.47 -24.12 17.11
N PRO A 618 -30.42 -22.87 16.60
CA PRO A 618 -29.39 -22.47 15.66
C PRO A 618 -28.04 -22.44 16.40
N SER A 619 -27.16 -23.37 16.04
CA SER A 619 -25.76 -23.40 16.49
C SER A 619 -25.11 -22.03 16.23
N SER A 620 -24.93 -21.26 17.31
CA SER A 620 -24.25 -19.97 17.27
C SER A 620 -22.81 -20.15 16.81
N LEU A 621 -22.44 -19.37 15.80
CA LEU A 621 -21.11 -19.30 15.20
C LEU A 621 -20.00 -19.04 16.25
N ALA A 622 -20.36 -18.47 17.41
CA ALA A 622 -19.46 -18.28 18.54
C ALA A 622 -18.92 -19.61 19.10
N ALA A 623 -19.76 -20.64 19.22
CA ALA A 623 -19.34 -21.96 19.71
C ALA A 623 -18.47 -22.71 18.70
N GLN A 624 -18.57 -22.36 17.41
CA GLN A 624 -17.74 -22.94 16.36
C GLN A 624 -16.36 -22.26 16.28
N VAL A 625 -16.29 -20.96 16.58
CA VAL A 625 -15.02 -20.20 16.71
C VAL A 625 -14.26 -20.63 17.97
N GLU A 626 -14.95 -20.88 19.08
CA GLU A 626 -14.32 -21.32 20.33
C GLU A 626 -13.68 -22.72 20.18
N ARG A 627 -14.34 -23.66 19.49
CA ARG A 627 -13.74 -24.97 19.15
C ARG A 627 -12.54 -24.86 18.21
N LEU A 628 -12.55 -23.90 17.27
CA LEU A 628 -11.42 -23.67 16.36
C LEU A 628 -10.21 -23.09 17.08
N LEU A 629 -10.43 -22.26 18.11
CA LEU A 629 -9.37 -21.73 18.97
C LEU A 629 -8.79 -22.80 19.91
N GLU A 630 -9.61 -23.71 20.44
CA GLU A 630 -9.14 -24.85 21.24
C GLU A 630 -8.31 -25.85 20.42
N VAL A 631 -8.72 -26.15 19.19
CA VAL A 631 -7.96 -27.05 18.29
C VAL A 631 -6.59 -26.45 17.91
N ASN A 632 -6.50 -25.12 17.72
CA ASN A 632 -5.22 -24.44 17.47
C ASN A 632 -4.32 -24.35 18.71
N ALA A 633 -4.89 -24.32 19.92
CA ALA A 633 -4.10 -24.38 21.15
C ALA A 633 -3.45 -25.77 21.35
N ALA A 634 -4.12 -26.85 20.91
CA ALA A 634 -3.62 -28.23 21.03
C ALA A 634 -2.44 -28.57 20.09
N HIS A 635 -2.24 -27.79 19.01
CA HIS A 635 -1.15 -28.02 18.04
C HIS A 635 0.18 -27.30 18.36
N ARG A 636 0.28 -26.57 19.49
CA ARG A 636 1.52 -25.94 19.96
C ARG A 636 2.38 -26.88 20.83
N ASN A 637 3.00 -27.89 20.22
CA ASN A 637 4.35 -28.40 20.61
C ASN A 637 4.72 -29.68 19.83
N PRO A 638 5.74 -29.61 18.94
CA PRO A 638 6.65 -30.75 18.86
C PRO A 638 8.13 -30.37 18.61
N GLU A 639 8.65 -29.24 19.13
CA GLU A 639 10.06 -28.84 18.91
C GLU A 639 10.92 -28.74 20.19
N SER A 640 10.71 -29.63 21.16
CA SER A 640 11.59 -29.72 22.34
C SER A 640 12.23 -31.10 22.54
N ARG A 641 12.44 -31.87 21.47
CA ARG A 641 12.99 -33.24 21.59
C ARG A 641 13.98 -33.68 20.53
N THR A 642 15.00 -32.89 20.22
CA THR A 642 16.26 -33.40 19.60
C THR A 642 17.44 -32.45 19.85
N GLN A 643 17.87 -32.31 21.11
CA GLN A 643 19.23 -31.85 21.40
C GLN A 643 19.69 -32.32 22.80
N ARG A 644 19.93 -33.63 22.95
CA ARG A 644 20.70 -34.16 24.07
C ARG A 644 21.33 -35.50 23.69
N GLN A 645 22.62 -35.62 24.01
CA GLN A 645 23.58 -36.72 23.72
C GLN A 645 24.23 -36.58 22.33
N GLN A 646 25.55 -36.44 22.18
CA GLN A 646 26.59 -37.27 22.79
C GLN A 646 27.82 -36.46 23.23
N ALA A 647 28.22 -36.66 24.49
CA ALA A 647 29.60 -36.52 24.92
C ALA A 647 30.25 -37.91 24.80
N GLY A 648 31.32 -38.03 24.01
CA GLY A 648 32.01 -39.29 23.78
C GLY A 648 33.49 -39.09 23.48
N ARG A 649 34.31 -39.41 24.48
CA ARG A 649 35.78 -39.49 24.47
C ARG A 649 36.34 -40.23 23.25
N GLY A 650 37.43 -39.73 22.69
CA GLY A 650 38.35 -40.48 21.83
C GLY A 650 39.78 -39.94 21.93
N LYS A 651 40.66 -40.66 22.65
CA LYS A 651 42.12 -40.44 22.71
C LYS A 651 42.80 -41.08 21.48
N GLY A 652 43.86 -40.44 20.97
CA GLY A 652 44.89 -41.06 20.12
C GLY A 652 45.59 -40.01 19.24
N LYS A 653 46.74 -39.45 19.65
CA LYS A 653 48.13 -39.88 19.38
C LYS A 653 48.51 -40.01 17.90
N GLY A 654 49.51 -39.20 17.48
CA GLY A 654 50.33 -39.36 16.27
C GLY A 654 50.66 -38.00 15.64
N GLN A 655 51.70 -37.28 16.08
CA GLN A 655 53.10 -37.28 15.58
C GLN A 655 53.33 -36.66 14.19
N SER A 656 54.31 -35.72 14.17
CA SER A 656 55.18 -35.28 13.06
C SER A 656 54.53 -34.49 11.92
N ALA A 657 55.17 -33.54 11.22
CA ALA A 657 56.41 -32.78 11.35
C ALA A 657 56.39 -31.74 10.21
N LEU A 658 56.80 -30.50 10.50
CA LEU A 658 57.73 -29.66 9.72
C LEU A 658 57.71 -29.70 8.18
N GLY A 659 57.57 -28.48 7.62
CA GLY A 659 58.51 -27.97 6.61
C GLY A 659 58.00 -27.89 5.16
N GLY A 660 58.18 -26.73 4.54
CA GLY A 660 58.26 -26.67 3.07
C GLY A 660 57.79 -25.38 2.40
N SER A 661 58.62 -24.33 2.44
CA SER A 661 58.62 -23.26 1.44
C SER A 661 59.07 -23.78 0.06
N LYS A 662 58.45 -23.27 -1.03
CA LYS A 662 58.97 -23.14 -2.42
C LYS A 662 57.86 -22.42 -3.22
N LYS A 663 57.98 -21.19 -3.75
CA LYS A 663 58.91 -20.54 -4.70
C LYS A 663 58.90 -21.13 -6.13
N VAL A 664 58.45 -20.27 -7.05
CA VAL A 664 58.70 -20.13 -8.51
C VAL A 664 58.16 -21.21 -9.46
N GLY A 665 57.43 -20.73 -10.49
CA GLY A 665 57.19 -21.45 -11.74
C GLY A 665 56.49 -20.57 -12.78
N SER A 666 57.29 -19.85 -13.58
CA SER A 666 56.90 -19.15 -14.82
C SER A 666 56.77 -20.14 -15.99
N SER A 667 55.77 -19.96 -16.85
CA SER A 667 55.67 -20.47 -18.24
C SER A 667 54.48 -19.73 -18.89
N ALA A 668 54.61 -18.76 -19.80
CA ALA A 668 55.20 -18.77 -21.15
C ALA A 668 54.49 -19.69 -22.16
N ASP A 669 53.77 -19.02 -23.07
CA ASP A 669 53.46 -19.34 -24.46
C ASP A 669 52.84 -20.70 -24.85
N LYS A 670 51.62 -20.59 -25.42
CA LYS A 670 51.31 -21.24 -26.70
C LYS A 670 50.26 -20.44 -27.47
N GLN A 671 50.76 -19.69 -28.45
CA GLN A 671 50.00 -19.19 -29.59
C GLN A 671 49.32 -20.36 -30.30
N GLN A 672 48.02 -20.23 -30.58
CA GLN A 672 47.37 -21.02 -31.62
C GLN A 672 46.63 -20.07 -32.55
N GLN A 673 47.28 -19.84 -33.70
CA GLN A 673 46.71 -19.23 -34.89
C GLN A 673 45.48 -20.03 -35.33
N GLN A 674 44.34 -19.35 -35.52
CA GLN A 674 43.29 -19.82 -36.39
C GLN A 674 42.83 -18.70 -37.33
N HIS A 675 42.73 -19.09 -38.59
CA HIS A 675 42.51 -18.29 -39.77
C HIS A 675 41.15 -17.57 -39.76
N SER A 676 41.18 -16.25 -39.99
CA SER A 676 40.01 -15.46 -40.36
C SER A 676 39.80 -15.53 -41.88
N ALA A 677 38.79 -16.30 -42.30
CA ALA A 677 38.26 -16.24 -43.67
C ALA A 677 37.24 -15.11 -43.75
N GLY A 678 37.49 -14.17 -44.67
CA GLY A 678 36.61 -13.04 -44.95
C GLY A 678 35.31 -13.45 -45.64
N ALA A 679 34.24 -12.74 -45.31
CA ALA A 679 33.01 -12.70 -46.10
C ALA A 679 32.56 -11.24 -46.19
N GLY A 680 32.53 -10.74 -47.43
CA GLY A 680 32.14 -9.38 -47.77
C GLY A 680 30.65 -9.11 -47.56
N GLY A 681 30.35 -7.94 -47.02
CA GLY A 681 29.00 -7.42 -46.80
C GLY A 681 28.84 -6.02 -47.39
N LYS A 682 28.54 -6.01 -48.69
CA LYS A 682 27.91 -4.98 -49.53
C LYS A 682 27.37 -3.72 -48.80
N VAL A 683 28.09 -2.60 -48.94
CA VAL A 683 27.64 -1.24 -48.59
C VAL A 683 26.60 -0.79 -49.61
N LYS A 684 25.38 -0.47 -49.16
CA LYS A 684 24.36 0.25 -49.94
C LYS A 684 24.42 1.72 -49.57
N ASN A 685 24.81 2.54 -50.54
CA ASN A 685 24.71 4.00 -50.50
C ASN A 685 23.23 4.42 -50.40
N GLY A 686 22.90 5.19 -49.35
CA GLY A 686 21.65 5.93 -49.24
C GLY A 686 21.94 7.43 -49.38
N SER A 687 21.45 8.02 -50.47
CA SER A 687 21.50 9.46 -50.74
C SER A 687 20.73 10.27 -49.70
N PRO A 688 21.19 11.49 -49.33
CA PRO A 688 20.38 12.44 -48.59
C PRO A 688 19.40 13.11 -49.55
N ARG A 689 18.11 13.12 -49.18
CA ARG A 689 17.12 13.97 -49.83
C ARG A 689 17.04 15.28 -49.05
N ASP A 690 17.48 16.32 -49.74
CA ASP A 690 17.03 17.70 -49.57
C ASP A 690 15.49 17.77 -49.59
N SER A 691 14.92 18.47 -48.62
CA SER A 691 13.59 19.07 -48.75
C SER A 691 13.63 20.42 -48.07
N SER A 692 13.91 21.43 -48.90
CA SER A 692 13.70 22.83 -48.65
C SER A 692 12.21 23.19 -48.75
N ASP A 693 11.89 24.37 -48.21
CA ASP A 693 10.80 25.26 -48.59
C ASP A 693 9.35 24.85 -48.26
N ARG A 694 8.87 25.40 -47.13
CA ARG A 694 7.53 26.02 -47.10
C ARG A 694 7.58 27.35 -46.36
N ASP A 695 7.73 28.39 -47.17
CA ASP A 695 7.13 29.70 -46.95
C ASP A 695 5.63 29.56 -46.68
N GLY A 696 5.15 30.32 -45.71
CA GLY A 696 3.75 30.44 -45.34
C GLY A 696 3.56 31.76 -44.60
N SER A 697 3.74 32.85 -45.35
CA SER A 697 3.22 34.17 -45.04
C SER A 697 1.70 34.15 -45.18
N ASP A 698 0.98 34.50 -44.13
CA ASP A 698 -0.35 35.11 -44.23
C ASP A 698 -0.38 36.24 -43.17
N ASP A 699 -0.23 37.46 -43.69
CA ASP A 699 -0.71 38.69 -43.08
C ASP A 699 -2.25 38.76 -43.24
N ASP A 700 -2.91 39.44 -42.30
CA ASP A 700 -4.08 40.34 -42.46
C ASP A 700 -5.13 40.21 -41.34
N ASP A 701 -5.18 41.27 -40.53
CA ASP A 701 -6.35 42.08 -40.12
C ASP A 701 -7.63 41.40 -39.56
N GLU A 702 -7.82 41.49 -38.23
CA GLU A 702 -8.82 42.32 -37.51
C GLU A 702 -8.85 42.02 -35.99
#